data_AF-A0A6J5VU54-F1
#
_entry.id   AF-A0A6J5VU54-F1
#
_cell.length_a   1.000
_cell.length_b   1.000
_cell.length_c   1.000
_cell.angle_alpha   90.00
_cell.angle_beta   90.00
_cell.angle_gamma   90.00
#
_symmetry.space_group_name_H-M   'P 1'
#
loop_
_entity.id
_entity.type
_entity.pdbx_description
1 polymer ?
#
loop_
_entity_poly.entity_id
_entity_poly.type
_entity_poly.pdbx_seq_one_letter_code
_entity_poly.pdbx_strand_id
1 'polypeptide(L)'
;MRRRSPTSVPSEQMEKGTGKSQNTRICFLASLSVFFWMLLLYFHFVVLGGSTVDQSVKLQLQAGPVYTELKPTRVTSDPQIENQNTESKPIHVTSDHQMDNQNTVLAPTRVTDDHQVDNQNTESTPTVESPAKAIQIHEAEKYPFMKALRTAENKNDPCGGRYIYVHDLPPRFNEDMLKECRSLSLWTNMCKFTTNAGLGPPLENAEGVFGDTGWYATNQFAVDVIFTNRMKQYECLTNDSSVAAAIFVPFYAGFDIARYLWGFNISRRDAASLDLVDWLMKRPEWGIMGGKDHFLVAGRITWDFRRLSEEDSDWGNKLLFLPAAKNMSMLVVESSPWNANDFGIPYPTYFHPAKDADVFIWQERMRRLKRDWLFSFAGAPRPGNPKSIRGQIIDQCRNSKVGKLLECDFGESKCHSPSSIMQMFQSSLFCLQPQGDSYTRRSAFDSMLAGCIPVFFHPGSAYTQYTWHLPKDYTKYSVFIPENDIRKRNVSIEETLRRIPPEQVKKMREEVIKLIPSLVYADPRSKLGIFKDAFDVSVQAIINKVTKLRMDILEGRTDDNFIEENSWKYALLEEGQREVGPHEWDPFFSKPKDGEGDSGGTSAEAAKNSWHNEQRQHQSSGMGSCWFLVMNTHHRTHHQDIQRPTFLFKSKTYK
;
A
#
# COMPACT_ATOMS: atom_id res chain seq x y z
N MET A 1 58.40 29.14 0.15
CA MET A 1 59.86 29.08 0.38
C MET A 1 60.26 30.32 1.20
N ARG A 2 60.74 30.20 2.46
CA ARG A 2 60.97 31.32 3.44
C ARG A 2 59.65 32.07 3.83
N ARG A 3 59.45 32.81 4.94
CA ARG A 3 60.04 33.11 6.30
C ARG A 3 58.86 33.80 7.08
N ARG A 4 58.68 33.96 8.41
CA ARG A 4 59.27 33.64 9.75
C ARG A 4 58.04 33.54 10.73
N SER A 5 58.01 32.93 11.93
CA SER A 5 58.75 33.12 13.22
C SER A 5 58.49 34.46 13.93
N PRO A 6 58.63 34.59 15.28
CA PRO A 6 58.38 33.62 16.37
C PRO A 6 57.80 34.24 17.70
N THR A 7 57.46 33.42 18.70
CA THR A 7 57.65 33.75 20.14
C THR A 7 57.77 32.45 20.97
N SER A 8 58.36 32.50 22.17
CA SER A 8 58.83 31.31 22.92
C SER A 8 59.19 31.60 24.38
N VAL A 9 59.25 30.55 25.22
CA VAL A 9 59.84 30.50 26.60
C VAL A 9 58.99 31.21 27.68
N PRO A 10 58.96 30.77 28.97
CA PRO A 10 59.65 29.66 29.64
C PRO A 10 58.74 28.54 30.20
N SER A 11 59.38 27.53 30.78
CA SER A 11 58.81 26.57 31.73
C SER A 11 59.82 26.37 32.86
N GLU A 12 59.47 26.61 34.12
CA GLU A 12 60.17 25.96 35.25
C GLU A 12 59.36 25.87 36.56
N GLN A 13 59.59 24.75 37.25
CA GLN A 13 59.42 24.42 38.67
C GLN A 13 58.04 24.51 39.36
N MET A 14 57.91 23.67 40.39
CA MET A 14 56.69 23.41 41.17
C MET A 14 56.82 23.97 42.59
N GLU A 15 55.80 24.66 43.08
CA GLU A 15 55.64 24.88 44.52
C GLU A 15 54.66 23.87 45.15
N LYS A 16 54.95 23.44 46.39
CA LYS A 16 54.52 22.12 46.90
C LYS A 16 53.25 22.19 47.77
N GLY A 17 52.13 22.63 47.16
CA GLY A 17 50.83 22.74 47.83
C GLY A 17 50.25 21.40 48.32
N THR A 18 49.91 21.31 49.61
CA THR A 18 49.48 20.07 50.28
C THR A 18 48.13 19.51 49.78
N GLY A 19 48.14 18.35 49.12
CA GLY A 19 46.92 17.63 48.75
C GLY A 19 46.25 16.93 49.94
N LYS A 20 45.08 17.41 50.39
CA LYS A 20 44.27 16.73 51.42
C LYS A 20 42.74 16.97 51.39
N SER A 21 42.19 17.65 50.38
CA SER A 21 40.77 18.11 50.38
C SER A 21 39.87 17.58 49.25
N GLN A 22 40.42 16.98 48.18
CA GLN A 22 39.59 16.49 47.06
C GLN A 22 38.84 15.19 47.39
N ASN A 23 39.52 14.18 47.95
CA ASN A 23 38.88 12.90 48.30
C ASN A 23 37.69 13.08 49.25
N THR A 24 37.79 13.99 50.22
CA THR A 24 36.72 14.31 51.17
C THR A 24 35.46 14.86 50.47
N ARG A 25 35.63 15.69 49.44
CA ARG A 25 34.52 16.23 48.63
C ARG A 25 33.89 15.14 47.76
N ILE A 26 34.69 14.26 47.17
CA ILE A 26 34.20 13.13 46.36
C ILE A 26 33.41 12.15 47.24
N CYS A 27 33.92 11.81 48.42
CA CYS A 27 33.20 10.96 49.40
C CYS A 27 31.89 11.62 49.85
N PHE A 28 31.89 12.92 50.16
CA PHE A 28 30.69 13.65 50.56
C PHE A 28 29.61 13.65 49.45
N LEU A 29 30.00 13.89 48.19
CA LEU A 29 29.08 13.82 47.04
C LEU A 29 28.54 12.39 46.81
N ALA A 30 29.38 11.36 46.99
CA ALA A 30 28.94 9.96 46.92
C ALA A 30 27.93 9.63 48.04
N SER A 31 28.18 10.06 49.28
CA SER A 31 27.25 9.90 50.39
C SER A 31 25.92 10.62 50.16
N LEU A 32 25.95 11.85 49.61
CA LEU A 32 24.74 12.60 49.23
C LEU A 32 23.92 11.89 48.15
N SER A 33 24.59 11.33 47.13
CA SER A 33 23.94 10.52 46.09
C SER A 33 23.27 9.27 46.68
N VAL A 34 23.98 8.51 47.52
CA VAL A 34 23.42 7.32 48.19
C VAL A 34 22.23 7.70 49.09
N PHE A 35 22.31 8.80 49.84
CA PHE A 35 21.21 9.25 50.70
C PHE A 35 19.98 9.70 49.89
N PHE A 36 20.18 10.36 48.75
CA PHE A 36 19.11 10.73 47.82
C PHE A 36 18.41 9.50 47.21
N TRP A 37 19.17 8.49 46.77
CA TRP A 37 18.60 7.23 46.29
C TRP A 37 17.88 6.44 47.37
N MET A 38 18.41 6.40 48.60
CA MET A 38 17.73 5.79 49.75
C MET A 38 16.39 6.48 50.07
N LEU A 39 16.32 7.82 49.99
CA LEU A 39 15.07 8.56 50.16
C LEU A 39 14.06 8.29 49.04
N LEU A 40 14.50 8.24 47.78
CA LEU A 40 13.64 7.87 46.64
C LEU A 40 13.05 6.47 46.79
N LEU A 41 13.88 5.48 47.15
CA LEU A 41 13.45 4.10 47.39
C LEU A 41 12.51 4.01 48.60
N TYR A 42 12.78 4.75 49.68
CA TYR A 42 11.89 4.82 50.84
C TYR A 42 10.51 5.39 50.46
N PHE A 43 10.44 6.50 49.72
CA PHE A 43 9.17 7.04 49.26
C PHE A 43 8.44 6.07 48.32
N HIS A 44 9.15 5.44 47.38
CA HIS A 44 8.55 4.50 46.43
C HIS A 44 7.98 3.25 47.12
N PHE A 45 8.72 2.62 48.02
CA PHE A 45 8.33 1.33 48.60
C PHE A 45 7.58 1.43 49.94
N VAL A 46 7.79 2.48 50.75
CA VAL A 46 7.15 2.63 52.07
C VAL A 46 5.97 3.61 52.04
N VAL A 47 6.09 4.73 51.31
CA VAL A 47 5.04 5.76 51.28
C VAL A 47 4.00 5.52 50.18
N LEU A 48 4.44 5.11 48.99
CA LEU A 48 3.55 4.84 47.85
C LEU A 48 3.10 3.37 47.76
N GLY A 49 3.92 2.42 48.23
CA GLY A 49 3.61 0.98 48.19
C GLY A 49 2.54 0.50 49.18
N GLY A 50 2.25 1.26 50.24
CA GLY A 50 1.38 0.81 51.33
C GLY A 50 -0.13 0.96 51.12
N SER A 51 -0.58 1.66 50.08
CA SER A 51 -1.90 2.31 50.07
C SER A 51 -2.92 1.77 49.06
N THR A 52 -2.52 0.92 48.12
CA THR A 52 -3.30 0.65 46.88
C THR A 52 -3.82 -0.78 46.73
N VAL A 53 -3.30 -1.74 47.51
CA VAL A 53 -3.64 -3.17 47.35
C VAL A 53 -4.95 -3.53 48.06
N ASP A 54 -5.19 -3.00 49.26
CA ASP A 54 -6.29 -3.44 50.14
C ASP A 54 -7.67 -2.96 49.67
N GLN A 55 -7.72 -1.92 48.81
CA GLN A 55 -8.96 -1.32 48.32
C GLN A 55 -9.48 -1.96 47.02
N SER A 56 -8.63 -2.60 46.21
CA SER A 56 -9.04 -3.26 44.96
C SER A 56 -9.61 -4.67 45.21
N VAL A 57 -9.00 -5.44 46.10
CA VAL A 57 -9.45 -6.79 46.50
C VAL A 57 -10.89 -6.78 47.01
N LYS A 58 -11.30 -5.70 47.70
CA LYS A 58 -12.64 -5.55 48.26
C LYS A 58 -13.73 -5.25 47.22
N LEU A 59 -13.35 -4.82 46.01
CA LEU A 59 -14.28 -4.52 44.90
C LEU A 59 -14.47 -5.70 43.94
N GLN A 60 -13.50 -6.61 43.81
CA GLN A 60 -13.64 -7.80 42.93
C GLN A 60 -14.47 -8.95 43.56
N LEU A 61 -14.72 -8.93 44.87
CA LEU A 61 -15.44 -10.00 45.58
C LEU A 61 -16.97 -9.96 45.43
N GLN A 62 -17.53 -9.03 44.65
CA GLN A 62 -18.98 -8.75 44.64
C GLN A 62 -19.65 -8.92 43.26
N ALA A 63 -18.96 -9.49 42.27
CA ALA A 63 -19.52 -9.78 40.94
C ALA A 63 -19.07 -11.18 40.43
N GLY A 64 -19.88 -12.20 40.70
CA GLY A 64 -19.68 -13.56 40.19
C GLY A 64 -20.38 -13.80 38.83
N PRO A 65 -19.84 -14.66 37.94
CA PRO A 65 -20.44 -14.93 36.64
C PRO A 65 -21.62 -15.92 36.74
N VAL A 66 -22.69 -15.64 35.99
CA VAL A 66 -23.80 -16.59 35.77
C VAL A 66 -23.58 -17.31 34.44
N TYR A 67 -23.59 -18.64 34.47
CA TYR A 67 -23.59 -19.49 33.28
C TYR A 67 -25.00 -20.03 33.00
N THR A 68 -25.41 -20.01 31.73
CA THR A 68 -26.58 -20.74 31.24
C THR A 68 -26.24 -21.37 29.89
N GLU A 69 -26.38 -22.68 29.76
CA GLU A 69 -26.22 -23.39 28.49
C GLU A 69 -27.43 -23.13 27.56
N LEU A 70 -27.22 -23.27 26.23
CA LEU A 70 -28.32 -23.40 25.27
C LEU A 70 -27.88 -24.14 23.99
N LYS A 71 -28.51 -25.29 23.73
CA LYS A 71 -28.37 -26.11 22.50
C LYS A 71 -29.54 -27.12 22.43
N PRO A 72 -29.87 -27.71 21.26
CA PRO A 72 -30.62 -27.04 20.20
C PRO A 72 -31.90 -27.81 19.80
N THR A 73 -32.82 -27.17 19.06
CA THR A 73 -33.99 -27.87 18.49
C THR A 73 -34.30 -27.40 17.06
N ARG A 74 -34.64 -28.34 16.17
CA ARG A 74 -35.22 -28.09 14.83
C ARG A 74 -36.75 -28.00 14.93
N VAL A 75 -37.38 -27.15 14.13
CA VAL A 75 -38.77 -27.34 13.66
C VAL A 75 -38.84 -26.97 12.17
N THR A 76 -39.69 -27.67 11.42
CA THR A 76 -39.93 -27.49 9.97
C THR A 76 -41.44 -27.47 9.69
N SER A 77 -41.95 -26.47 8.97
CA SER A 77 -43.21 -26.56 8.20
C SER A 77 -43.42 -25.30 7.34
N ASP A 78 -44.06 -25.49 6.18
CA ASP A 78 -44.37 -24.47 5.17
C ASP A 78 -45.83 -23.91 5.34
N PRO A 79 -46.36 -23.02 4.48
CA PRO A 79 -47.35 -22.01 4.89
C PRO A 79 -48.84 -22.35 4.63
N GLN A 80 -49.73 -21.49 5.16
CA GLN A 80 -51.11 -21.32 4.67
C GLN A 80 -51.49 -19.83 4.58
N ILE A 81 -52.62 -19.56 3.91
CA ILE A 81 -53.11 -18.25 3.44
C ILE A 81 -54.55 -18.05 3.94
N GLU A 82 -54.90 -16.86 4.45
CA GLU A 82 -56.18 -16.17 4.14
C GLU A 82 -56.28 -14.73 4.73
N ASN A 83 -56.45 -13.73 3.84
CA ASN A 83 -57.52 -12.72 3.78
C ASN A 83 -58.35 -12.39 5.06
N GLN A 84 -58.79 -11.14 5.36
CA GLN A 84 -59.17 -10.01 4.47
C GLN A 84 -59.45 -8.68 5.26
N ASN A 85 -59.29 -7.51 4.61
CA ASN A 85 -60.02 -6.20 4.81
C ASN A 85 -59.94 -5.44 6.17
N THR A 86 -60.13 -4.10 6.31
CA THR A 86 -60.48 -2.99 5.37
C THR A 86 -59.92 -1.61 5.84
N GLU A 87 -59.71 -0.66 4.90
CA GLU A 87 -59.75 0.84 4.94
C GLU A 87 -59.37 1.65 6.23
N SER A 88 -58.62 2.77 6.13
CA SER A 88 -59.07 4.05 5.53
C SER A 88 -57.95 5.13 5.38
N LYS A 89 -58.30 6.38 5.00
CA LYS A 89 -57.42 7.39 4.34
C LYS A 89 -56.77 8.46 5.26
N PRO A 90 -55.64 9.09 4.84
CA PRO A 90 -55.09 10.32 5.45
C PRO A 90 -55.71 11.62 4.88
N ILE A 91 -55.48 12.76 5.55
CA ILE A 91 -56.01 14.10 5.18
C ILE A 91 -54.90 15.19 5.20
N HIS A 92 -55.08 16.20 4.34
CA HIS A 92 -54.23 17.38 4.09
C HIS A 92 -54.35 18.49 5.16
N VAL A 93 -53.40 19.44 5.20
CA VAL A 93 -53.66 20.91 5.26
C VAL A 93 -52.38 21.68 4.83
N THR A 94 -52.51 22.96 4.45
CA THR A 94 -51.50 23.81 3.79
C THR A 94 -51.36 25.21 4.45
N SER A 95 -50.20 25.85 4.23
CA SER A 95 -49.93 27.31 4.11
C SER A 95 -48.42 27.54 4.28
N ASP A 96 -47.63 28.22 3.43
CA ASP A 96 -47.76 29.43 2.59
C ASP A 96 -47.21 30.71 3.26
N HIS A 97 -46.12 31.24 2.70
CA HIS A 97 -45.87 32.67 2.50
C HIS A 97 -44.73 32.88 1.47
N GLN A 98 -44.72 34.03 0.79
CA GLN A 98 -43.99 34.30 -0.45
C GLN A 98 -43.36 35.71 -0.42
N MET A 99 -42.15 35.88 -0.98
CA MET A 99 -41.81 37.04 -1.83
C MET A 99 -40.51 36.87 -2.65
N ASP A 100 -40.68 36.87 -3.98
CA ASP A 100 -39.92 37.51 -5.08
C ASP A 100 -38.38 37.73 -4.94
N ASN A 101 -37.56 37.43 -5.97
CA ASN A 101 -37.50 38.24 -7.20
C ASN A 101 -36.92 37.48 -8.44
N GLN A 102 -36.84 38.17 -9.58
CA GLN A 102 -36.79 37.65 -10.96
C GLN A 102 -35.37 37.37 -11.52
N ASN A 103 -35.28 36.42 -12.46
CA ASN A 103 -34.86 36.69 -13.86
C ASN A 103 -35.15 35.52 -14.81
N THR A 104 -35.16 35.80 -16.13
CA THR A 104 -35.89 34.99 -17.15
C THR A 104 -35.03 34.67 -18.38
N VAL A 105 -35.37 33.56 -19.09
CA VAL A 105 -35.34 33.29 -20.56
C VAL A 105 -35.21 31.76 -20.73
N LEU A 106 -36.28 31.00 -20.97
CA LEU A 106 -37.09 30.83 -22.20
C LEU A 106 -36.41 30.02 -23.32
N ALA A 107 -37.04 28.89 -23.67
CA ALA A 107 -36.80 28.11 -24.88
C ALA A 107 -38.13 28.00 -25.69
N PRO A 108 -38.10 27.94 -27.03
CA PRO A 108 -39.31 27.98 -27.86
C PRO A 108 -39.91 26.59 -28.16
N THR A 109 -41.23 26.58 -28.38
CA THR A 109 -42.05 25.38 -28.65
C THR A 109 -42.26 25.12 -30.15
N ARG A 110 -42.68 23.89 -30.51
CA ARG A 110 -43.13 23.49 -31.86
C ARG A 110 -44.35 24.28 -32.35
N VAL A 111 -44.52 24.34 -33.68
CA VAL A 111 -45.78 24.51 -34.41
C VAL A 111 -45.90 23.36 -35.44
N THR A 112 -47.09 23.12 -35.99
CA THR A 112 -47.56 21.88 -36.66
C THR A 112 -47.70 22.00 -38.19
N ASP A 113 -48.42 21.02 -38.78
CA ASP A 113 -49.13 21.03 -40.08
C ASP A 113 -48.42 20.26 -41.23
N ASP A 114 -49.08 19.39 -42.04
CA ASP A 114 -50.35 18.63 -41.85
C ASP A 114 -50.44 17.43 -42.86
N HIS A 115 -51.51 16.63 -42.78
CA HIS A 115 -52.11 15.70 -43.76
C HIS A 115 -51.42 14.37 -44.19
N GLN A 116 -51.78 13.28 -43.49
CA GLN A 116 -52.71 12.20 -43.95
C GLN A 116 -52.44 11.31 -45.20
N VAL A 117 -52.81 10.01 -45.10
CA VAL A 117 -52.98 8.97 -46.18
C VAL A 117 -51.65 8.37 -46.71
N ASP A 118 -51.46 7.07 -46.99
CA ASP A 118 -52.35 5.87 -46.99
C ASP A 118 -51.69 4.64 -46.32
N ASN A 119 -52.42 3.52 -46.23
CA ASN A 119 -51.97 2.26 -45.61
C ASN A 119 -51.87 1.10 -46.63
N GLN A 120 -50.66 0.64 -46.97
CA GLN A 120 -50.44 -0.56 -47.79
C GLN A 120 -49.30 -1.44 -47.26
N ASN A 121 -49.46 -2.76 -47.45
CA ASN A 121 -48.47 -3.76 -47.05
C ASN A 121 -47.25 -3.74 -47.98
N THR A 122 -46.06 -3.96 -47.42
CA THR A 122 -44.90 -4.47 -48.16
C THR A 122 -44.23 -5.57 -47.33
N GLU A 123 -43.74 -6.60 -48.00
CA GLU A 123 -43.23 -7.82 -47.35
C GLU A 123 -41.97 -7.56 -46.51
N SER A 124 -41.84 -8.30 -45.41
CA SER A 124 -40.64 -8.30 -44.57
C SER A 124 -39.50 -9.07 -45.25
N THR A 125 -38.81 -8.42 -46.18
CA THR A 125 -37.58 -8.96 -46.78
C THR A 125 -36.56 -9.27 -45.67
N PRO A 126 -36.11 -10.53 -45.51
CA PRO A 126 -35.11 -10.85 -44.50
C PRO A 126 -33.80 -10.14 -44.86
N THR A 127 -33.27 -9.35 -43.93
CA THR A 127 -32.01 -8.63 -44.13
C THR A 127 -30.87 -9.66 -44.22
N VAL A 128 -30.40 -9.93 -45.44
CA VAL A 128 -29.31 -10.89 -45.67
C VAL A 128 -28.04 -10.36 -45.01
N GLU A 129 -27.67 -10.94 -43.87
CA GLU A 129 -26.38 -10.68 -43.25
C GLU A 129 -25.26 -11.07 -44.23
N SER A 130 -24.24 -10.21 -44.36
CA SER A 130 -23.11 -10.48 -45.24
C SER A 130 -22.45 -11.81 -44.86
N PRO A 131 -22.20 -12.74 -45.81
CA PRO A 131 -21.59 -14.03 -45.51
C PRO A 131 -20.29 -13.93 -44.72
N ALA A 132 -19.47 -12.90 -44.98
CA ALA A 132 -18.24 -12.65 -44.23
C ALA A 132 -18.49 -12.39 -42.73
N LYS A 133 -19.59 -11.72 -42.39
CA LYS A 133 -19.97 -11.40 -41.00
C LYS A 133 -20.54 -12.63 -40.30
N ALA A 134 -21.37 -13.42 -41.00
CA ALA A 134 -21.88 -14.69 -40.49
C ALA A 134 -20.76 -15.73 -40.25
N ILE A 135 -19.75 -15.78 -41.14
CA ILE A 135 -18.55 -16.62 -40.97
C ILE A 135 -17.77 -16.18 -39.73
N GLN A 136 -17.49 -14.88 -39.56
CA GLN A 136 -16.79 -14.37 -38.37
C GLN A 136 -17.53 -14.69 -37.07
N ILE A 137 -18.86 -14.61 -37.05
CA ILE A 137 -19.68 -14.99 -35.88
C ILE A 137 -19.53 -16.49 -35.57
N HIS A 138 -19.64 -17.38 -36.58
CA HIS A 138 -19.45 -18.81 -36.38
C HIS A 138 -18.01 -19.23 -36.03
N GLU A 139 -17.00 -18.45 -36.39
CA GLU A 139 -15.63 -18.67 -35.92
C GLU A 139 -15.45 -18.20 -34.47
N ALA A 140 -16.07 -17.08 -34.09
CA ALA A 140 -16.05 -16.57 -32.72
C ALA A 140 -16.67 -17.56 -31.72
N GLU A 141 -17.78 -18.22 -32.05
CA GLU A 141 -18.47 -19.19 -31.17
C GLU A 141 -17.59 -20.36 -30.70
N LYS A 142 -16.46 -20.62 -31.38
CA LYS A 142 -15.51 -21.69 -31.03
C LYS A 142 -14.74 -21.41 -29.73
N TYR A 143 -14.65 -20.14 -29.30
CA TYR A 143 -13.84 -19.75 -28.14
C TYR A 143 -14.62 -19.93 -26.82
N PRO A 144 -14.11 -20.70 -25.84
CA PRO A 144 -14.84 -20.96 -24.58
C PRO A 144 -15.17 -19.69 -23.76
N PHE A 145 -14.43 -18.60 -23.94
CA PHE A 145 -14.69 -17.32 -23.27
C PHE A 145 -15.87 -16.50 -23.85
N MET A 146 -16.49 -16.93 -24.95
CA MET A 146 -17.61 -16.20 -25.57
C MET A 146 -18.81 -16.00 -24.64
N LYS A 147 -19.10 -16.98 -23.78
CA LYS A 147 -20.20 -16.88 -22.81
C LYS A 147 -19.96 -15.73 -21.83
N ALA A 148 -18.73 -15.53 -21.37
CA ALA A 148 -18.36 -14.41 -20.52
C ALA A 148 -18.48 -13.06 -21.24
N LEU A 149 -18.04 -12.95 -22.50
CA LEU A 149 -18.20 -11.72 -23.30
C LEU A 149 -19.67 -11.35 -23.50
N ARG A 150 -20.52 -12.32 -23.85
CA ARG A 150 -21.97 -12.13 -24.06
C ARG A 150 -22.70 -11.60 -22.81
N THR A 151 -22.17 -11.78 -21.60
CA THR A 151 -22.78 -11.16 -20.40
C THR A 151 -22.79 -9.63 -20.47
N ALA A 152 -21.82 -8.99 -21.13
CA ALA A 152 -21.76 -7.54 -21.29
C ALA A 152 -22.83 -6.97 -22.24
N GLU A 153 -23.42 -7.82 -23.09
CA GLU A 153 -24.50 -7.45 -24.02
C GLU A 153 -25.86 -7.36 -23.31
N ASN A 154 -26.03 -8.10 -22.21
CA ASN A 154 -27.27 -8.14 -21.43
C ASN A 154 -27.42 -6.92 -20.52
N LYS A 155 -28.01 -5.84 -21.05
CA LYS A 155 -28.29 -4.58 -20.32
C LYS A 155 -29.18 -4.73 -19.08
N ASN A 156 -29.85 -5.88 -18.89
CA ASN A 156 -30.66 -6.16 -17.71
C ASN A 156 -29.87 -6.89 -16.60
N ASP A 157 -28.65 -7.34 -16.88
CA ASP A 157 -27.75 -7.92 -15.89
C ASP A 157 -26.88 -6.80 -15.27
N PRO A 158 -27.05 -6.45 -13.98
CA PRO A 158 -26.24 -5.42 -13.33
C PRO A 158 -24.75 -5.82 -13.25
N CYS A 159 -24.43 -7.11 -13.38
CA CYS A 159 -23.08 -7.67 -13.37
C CYS A 159 -22.57 -8.08 -14.76
N GLY A 160 -23.31 -7.76 -15.83
CA GLY A 160 -22.92 -8.04 -17.21
C GLY A 160 -21.51 -7.53 -17.53
N GLY A 161 -20.61 -8.41 -17.97
CA GLY A 161 -19.21 -8.10 -18.25
C GLY A 161 -18.32 -7.88 -17.02
N ARG A 162 -18.84 -8.04 -15.80
CA ARG A 162 -18.14 -7.72 -14.54
C ARG A 162 -17.91 -8.92 -13.61
N TYR A 163 -18.35 -10.11 -13.98
CA TYR A 163 -18.22 -11.29 -13.11
C TYR A 163 -16.77 -11.66 -12.79
N ILE A 164 -16.47 -11.92 -11.53
CA ILE A 164 -15.18 -12.47 -11.07
C ILE A 164 -15.42 -13.85 -10.45
N TYR A 165 -14.74 -14.86 -10.98
CA TYR A 165 -14.63 -16.17 -10.33
C TYR A 165 -13.41 -16.17 -9.41
N VAL A 166 -13.51 -16.80 -8.24
CA VAL A 166 -12.42 -16.88 -7.26
C VAL A 166 -12.03 -18.35 -7.08
N HIS A 167 -10.74 -18.66 -7.26
CA HIS A 167 -10.25 -20.02 -7.02
C HIS A 167 -10.29 -20.38 -5.54
N ASP A 168 -10.94 -21.51 -5.23
CA ASP A 168 -10.89 -22.16 -3.91
C ASP A 168 -9.52 -22.83 -3.70
N LEU A 169 -8.53 -22.01 -3.33
CA LEU A 169 -7.16 -22.46 -3.09
C LEU A 169 -7.05 -23.23 -1.76
N PRO A 170 -6.25 -24.32 -1.71
CA PRO A 170 -5.87 -24.96 -0.45
C PRO A 170 -5.39 -23.95 0.62
N PRO A 171 -5.93 -23.95 1.86
CA PRO A 171 -5.71 -22.89 2.86
C PRO A 171 -4.25 -22.54 3.19
N ARG A 172 -3.31 -23.44 2.91
CA ARG A 172 -1.86 -23.20 2.97
C ARG A 172 -1.37 -22.02 2.13
N PHE A 173 -2.12 -21.64 1.10
CA PHE A 173 -1.82 -20.49 0.23
C PHE A 173 -2.33 -19.15 0.79
N ASN A 174 -3.17 -19.18 1.84
CA ASN A 174 -3.79 -17.96 2.38
C ASN A 174 -4.14 -18.05 3.89
N GLU A 175 -5.22 -18.70 4.27
CA GLU A 175 -5.78 -18.61 5.62
C GLU A 175 -4.89 -19.23 6.70
N ASP A 176 -4.16 -20.30 6.38
CA ASP A 176 -3.17 -20.87 7.32
C ASP A 176 -2.01 -19.90 7.58
N MET A 177 -1.66 -19.06 6.60
CA MET A 177 -0.63 -18.04 6.81
C MET A 177 -1.03 -16.97 7.84
N LEU A 178 -2.34 -16.74 8.00
CA LEU A 178 -2.89 -15.83 9.01
C LEU A 178 -3.04 -16.51 10.38
N LYS A 179 -3.32 -17.81 10.43
CA LYS A 179 -3.27 -18.60 11.67
C LYS A 179 -1.85 -18.62 12.24
N GLU A 180 -0.85 -18.68 11.37
CA GLU A 180 0.58 -18.58 11.69
C GLU A 180 1.13 -17.14 11.63
N CYS A 181 0.32 -16.10 11.87
CA CYS A 181 0.71 -14.69 11.66
C CYS A 181 1.99 -14.19 12.38
N ARG A 182 2.61 -14.98 13.27
CA ARG A 182 3.91 -14.69 13.89
C ARG A 182 5.12 -15.09 13.03
N SER A 183 4.97 -15.99 12.05
CA SER A 183 6.06 -16.43 11.17
C SER A 183 6.22 -15.57 9.90
N LEU A 184 5.33 -14.61 9.69
CA LEU A 184 5.27 -13.74 8.49
C LEU A 184 6.42 -12.72 8.36
N SER A 185 7.16 -12.46 9.44
CA SER A 185 8.42 -11.70 9.43
C SER A 185 9.25 -12.16 10.61
N LEU A 186 10.58 -12.28 10.44
CA LEU A 186 11.49 -12.59 11.54
C LEU A 186 11.52 -11.50 12.63
N TRP A 187 11.09 -10.28 12.27
CA TRP A 187 11.24 -9.08 13.10
C TRP A 187 9.89 -8.58 13.62
N THR A 188 8.84 -8.66 12.81
CA THR A 188 7.54 -8.06 13.12
C THR A 188 6.50 -9.12 13.46
N ASN A 189 5.86 -8.99 14.63
CA ASN A 189 4.67 -9.79 14.97
C ASN A 189 3.46 -9.32 14.12
N MET A 190 3.36 -9.86 12.91
CA MET A 190 2.35 -9.46 11.93
C MET A 190 0.91 -9.77 12.35
N CYS A 191 0.68 -10.58 13.39
CA CYS A 191 -0.63 -10.77 13.99
C CYS A 191 -1.33 -9.46 14.38
N LYS A 192 -0.57 -8.43 14.78
CA LYS A 192 -1.13 -7.08 15.03
C LYS A 192 -1.72 -6.48 13.75
N PHE A 193 -1.01 -6.62 12.64
CA PHE A 193 -1.31 -6.00 11.35
C PHE A 193 -2.31 -6.80 10.50
N THR A 194 -2.50 -8.10 10.77
CA THR A 194 -3.56 -8.92 10.14
C THR A 194 -4.93 -8.79 10.83
N THR A 195 -5.02 -8.06 11.96
CA THR A 195 -6.33 -7.70 12.57
C THR A 195 -7.15 -6.80 11.65
N ASN A 196 -8.46 -6.68 11.93
CA ASN A 196 -9.40 -5.84 11.17
C ASN A 196 -9.31 -6.08 9.65
N ALA A 197 -9.36 -7.34 9.20
CA ALA A 197 -9.28 -7.72 7.79
C ALA A 197 -8.01 -7.26 7.04
N GLY A 198 -6.89 -7.08 7.76
CA GLY A 198 -5.60 -6.62 7.21
C GLY A 198 -5.30 -5.14 7.42
N LEU A 199 -6.22 -4.38 8.02
CA LEU A 199 -6.01 -2.97 8.34
C LEU A 199 -5.12 -2.74 9.58
N GLY A 200 -4.97 -3.75 10.45
CA GLY A 200 -4.35 -3.57 11.77
C GLY A 200 -5.26 -2.83 12.76
N PRO A 201 -4.77 -2.47 13.97
CA PRO A 201 -5.58 -1.78 14.96
C PRO A 201 -5.91 -0.34 14.56
N PRO A 202 -7.02 0.24 15.05
CA PRO A 202 -7.36 1.64 14.79
C PRO A 202 -6.31 2.61 15.34
N LEU A 203 -6.25 3.81 14.77
CA LEU A 203 -5.46 4.94 15.27
C LEU A 203 -6.36 5.96 15.97
N GLU A 204 -5.95 6.40 17.15
CA GLU A 204 -6.68 7.42 17.91
C GLU A 204 -6.40 8.83 17.37
N ASN A 205 -7.45 9.67 17.27
CA ASN A 205 -7.33 11.06 16.81
C ASN A 205 -6.85 12.03 17.92
N ALA A 206 -6.04 11.55 18.88
CA ALA A 206 -5.65 12.31 20.07
C ALA A 206 -4.88 13.61 19.77
N GLU A 207 -4.12 13.65 18.67
CA GLU A 207 -3.40 14.84 18.20
C GLU A 207 -4.21 15.70 17.21
N GLY A 208 -5.47 15.34 16.92
CA GLY A 208 -6.33 16.00 15.92
C GLY A 208 -5.85 15.85 14.46
N VAL A 209 -4.84 15.02 14.21
CA VAL A 209 -4.17 14.85 12.91
C VAL A 209 -5.01 14.03 11.92
N PHE A 210 -5.91 13.18 12.41
CA PHE A 210 -6.71 12.23 11.64
C PHE A 210 -8.18 12.68 11.55
N GLY A 211 -9.04 11.82 10.99
CA GLY A 211 -10.48 11.85 11.23
C GLY A 211 -10.85 10.88 12.35
N ASP A 212 -12.05 11.02 12.91
CA ASP A 212 -12.51 10.21 14.06
C ASP A 212 -12.89 8.76 13.67
N THR A 213 -13.00 8.49 12.38
CA THR A 213 -13.30 7.16 11.80
C THR A 213 -12.41 6.86 10.59
N GLY A 214 -12.15 5.57 10.34
CA GLY A 214 -11.43 5.10 9.15
C GLY A 214 -9.90 5.15 9.22
N TRP A 215 -9.29 5.38 10.39
CA TRP A 215 -7.83 5.43 10.53
C TRP A 215 -7.29 4.20 11.25
N TYR A 216 -6.29 3.54 10.66
CA TYR A 216 -5.72 2.28 11.14
C TYR A 216 -4.20 2.27 11.00
N ALA A 217 -3.53 1.49 11.85
CA ALA A 217 -2.08 1.31 11.86
C ALA A 217 -1.62 0.31 10.78
N THR A 218 -2.11 0.46 9.55
CA THR A 218 -1.95 -0.48 8.44
C THR A 218 -0.48 -0.72 8.11
N ASN A 219 -0.08 -1.98 7.94
CA ASN A 219 1.26 -2.30 7.44
C ASN A 219 1.34 -2.09 5.92
N GLN A 220 2.43 -1.49 5.45
CA GLN A 220 2.65 -1.19 4.02
C GLN A 220 2.62 -2.43 3.10
N PHE A 221 2.81 -3.63 3.65
CA PHE A 221 2.82 -4.90 2.92
C PHE A 221 1.59 -5.78 3.19
N ALA A 222 0.50 -5.26 3.76
CA ALA A 222 -0.68 -6.05 4.12
C ALA A 222 -1.74 -6.20 2.99
N VAL A 223 -1.47 -5.66 1.79
CA VAL A 223 -2.52 -5.52 0.75
C VAL A 223 -3.01 -6.84 0.17
N ASP A 224 -2.26 -7.95 0.25
CA ASP A 224 -2.76 -9.30 -0.10
C ASP A 224 -4.05 -9.63 0.67
N VAL A 225 -4.06 -9.31 1.98
CA VAL A 225 -5.17 -9.57 2.90
C VAL A 225 -6.28 -8.54 2.74
N ILE A 226 -5.94 -7.25 2.59
CA ILE A 226 -6.92 -6.17 2.39
C ILE A 226 -7.69 -6.39 1.08
N PHE A 227 -6.98 -6.64 -0.02
CA PHE A 227 -7.56 -6.85 -1.34
C PHE A 227 -8.41 -8.13 -1.40
N THR A 228 -7.96 -9.21 -0.76
CA THR A 228 -8.75 -10.46 -0.69
C THR A 228 -10.03 -10.29 0.14
N ASN A 229 -9.99 -9.52 1.24
CA ASN A 229 -11.22 -9.24 2.00
C ASN A 229 -12.15 -8.25 1.28
N ARG A 230 -11.62 -7.28 0.50
CA ARG A 230 -12.44 -6.46 -0.42
C ARG A 230 -13.05 -7.32 -1.54
N MET A 231 -12.33 -8.31 -2.07
CA MET A 231 -12.86 -9.28 -3.04
C MET A 231 -14.01 -10.10 -2.46
N LYS A 232 -13.93 -10.53 -1.19
CA LYS A 232 -15.04 -11.18 -0.47
C LYS A 232 -16.29 -10.28 -0.31
N GLN A 233 -16.25 -9.00 -0.68
CA GLN A 233 -17.38 -8.06 -0.71
C GLN A 233 -17.73 -7.57 -2.13
N TYR A 234 -17.10 -8.14 -3.17
CA TYR A 234 -17.38 -7.77 -4.55
C TYR A 234 -18.76 -8.26 -4.99
N GLU A 235 -19.53 -7.39 -5.64
CA GLU A 235 -20.96 -7.65 -5.90
C GLU A 235 -21.22 -8.63 -7.06
N CYS A 236 -20.23 -8.82 -7.93
CA CYS A 236 -20.31 -9.71 -9.10
C CYS A 236 -19.41 -10.93 -8.94
N LEU A 237 -19.33 -11.52 -7.74
CA LEU A 237 -18.74 -12.84 -7.57
C LEU A 237 -19.62 -13.91 -8.25
N THR A 238 -18.99 -14.88 -8.91
CA THR A 238 -19.68 -16.01 -9.55
C THR A 238 -19.06 -17.35 -9.13
N ASN A 239 -19.90 -18.38 -9.02
CA ASN A 239 -19.47 -19.78 -8.90
C ASN A 239 -19.40 -20.49 -10.27
N ASP A 240 -19.93 -19.87 -11.34
CA ASP A 240 -19.78 -20.32 -12.72
C ASP A 240 -18.61 -19.58 -13.36
N SER A 241 -17.47 -20.26 -13.52
CA SER A 241 -16.27 -19.69 -14.13
C SER A 241 -16.45 -19.36 -15.62
N SER A 242 -17.42 -19.96 -16.31
CA SER A 242 -17.64 -19.74 -17.75
C SER A 242 -18.34 -18.41 -18.08
N VAL A 243 -18.85 -17.68 -17.08
CA VAL A 243 -19.29 -16.27 -17.23
C VAL A 243 -18.27 -15.24 -16.77
N ALA A 244 -17.12 -15.67 -16.23
CA ALA A 244 -16.17 -14.77 -15.58
C ALA A 244 -15.42 -13.86 -16.57
N ALA A 245 -15.47 -12.55 -16.31
CA ALA A 245 -14.68 -11.53 -16.99
C ALA A 245 -13.18 -11.67 -16.65
N ALA A 246 -12.84 -12.02 -15.41
CA ALA A 246 -11.50 -12.40 -14.97
C ALA A 246 -11.56 -13.37 -13.77
N ILE A 247 -10.42 -14.01 -13.46
CA ILE A 247 -10.33 -15.07 -12.45
C ILE A 247 -9.31 -14.68 -11.36
N PHE A 248 -9.78 -14.54 -10.11
CA PHE A 248 -8.94 -14.17 -8.99
C PHE A 248 -8.31 -15.39 -8.31
N VAL A 249 -7.00 -15.32 -8.06
CA VAL A 249 -6.22 -16.33 -7.35
C VAL A 249 -5.86 -15.76 -5.96
N PRO A 250 -6.55 -16.15 -4.87
CA PRO A 250 -6.34 -15.59 -3.54
C PRO A 250 -5.09 -16.16 -2.84
N PHE A 251 -3.91 -16.02 -3.43
CA PHE A 251 -2.61 -16.42 -2.86
C PHE A 251 -1.94 -15.21 -2.19
N TYR A 252 -1.54 -15.33 -0.92
CA TYR A 252 -0.84 -14.25 -0.20
C TYR A 252 0.67 -14.25 -0.51
N ALA A 253 1.03 -13.95 -1.76
CA ALA A 253 2.40 -14.03 -2.27
C ALA A 253 3.40 -13.17 -1.47
N GLY A 254 3.01 -11.95 -1.04
CA GLY A 254 3.85 -11.07 -0.23
C GLY A 254 4.13 -11.62 1.16
N PHE A 255 3.19 -12.38 1.72
CA PHE A 255 3.30 -13.04 3.02
C PHE A 255 4.04 -14.38 2.94
N ASP A 256 3.96 -15.10 1.81
CA ASP A 256 4.74 -16.32 1.60
C ASP A 256 6.23 -16.01 1.56
N ILE A 257 6.65 -15.08 0.69
CA ILE A 257 8.07 -14.77 0.51
C ILE A 257 8.69 -14.16 1.78
N ALA A 258 7.93 -13.33 2.52
CA ALA A 258 8.39 -12.73 3.77
C ALA A 258 8.73 -13.76 4.87
N ARG A 259 8.12 -14.95 4.86
CA ARG A 259 8.49 -16.06 5.77
C ARG A 259 9.89 -16.60 5.51
N TYR A 260 10.34 -16.58 4.24
CA TYR A 260 11.48 -17.38 3.78
C TYR A 260 12.64 -16.58 3.19
N LEU A 261 12.49 -15.26 3.00
CA LEU A 261 13.55 -14.35 2.50
C LEU A 261 14.87 -14.41 3.28
N TRP A 262 14.84 -14.78 4.56
CA TRP A 262 16.00 -14.75 5.46
C TRP A 262 16.30 -16.15 6.04
N GLY A 263 17.51 -16.66 5.80
CA GLY A 263 18.00 -17.89 6.45
C GLY A 263 17.47 -19.21 5.89
N PHE A 264 16.63 -19.19 4.85
CA PHE A 264 16.19 -20.36 4.12
C PHE A 264 16.81 -20.41 2.71
N ASN A 265 16.95 -21.62 2.18
CA ASN A 265 17.42 -21.86 0.82
C ASN A 265 16.34 -21.56 -0.24
N ILE A 266 16.76 -21.37 -1.50
CA ILE A 266 15.87 -21.06 -2.62
C ILE A 266 14.79 -22.13 -2.83
N SER A 267 15.09 -23.40 -2.57
CA SER A 267 14.13 -24.50 -2.64
C SER A 267 12.93 -24.30 -1.71
N ARG A 268 13.13 -23.66 -0.54
CA ARG A 268 12.03 -23.30 0.36
C ARG A 268 11.31 -22.02 -0.07
N ARG A 269 12.04 -21.03 -0.58
CA ARG A 269 11.46 -19.74 -1.05
C ARG A 269 10.58 -19.89 -2.30
N ASP A 270 10.91 -20.84 -3.18
CA ASP A 270 10.16 -21.13 -4.39
C ASP A 270 8.98 -22.09 -4.18
N ALA A 271 8.96 -22.87 -3.09
CA ALA A 271 8.09 -24.04 -2.93
C ALA A 271 6.60 -23.75 -3.15
N ALA A 272 6.03 -22.76 -2.46
CA ALA A 272 4.62 -22.42 -2.62
C ALA A 272 4.31 -21.82 -4.01
N SER A 273 5.28 -21.16 -4.65
CA SER A 273 5.12 -20.59 -5.99
C SER A 273 5.07 -21.67 -7.07
N LEU A 274 5.92 -22.71 -6.95
CA LEU A 274 5.89 -23.89 -7.82
C LEU A 274 4.60 -24.70 -7.62
N ASP A 275 4.23 -24.97 -6.37
CA ASP A 275 3.01 -25.68 -6.00
C ASP A 275 1.73 -24.99 -6.47
N LEU A 276 1.66 -23.65 -6.39
CA LEU A 276 0.53 -22.87 -6.86
C LEU A 276 0.34 -23.01 -8.38
N VAL A 277 1.45 -22.90 -9.12
CA VAL A 277 1.45 -23.05 -10.58
C VAL A 277 1.01 -24.46 -10.99
N ASP A 278 1.53 -25.50 -10.33
CA ASP A 278 1.12 -26.89 -10.55
C ASP A 278 -0.37 -27.13 -10.26
N TRP A 279 -0.91 -26.52 -9.21
CA TRP A 279 -2.33 -26.60 -8.86
C TRP A 279 -3.23 -25.88 -9.87
N LEU A 280 -2.82 -24.67 -10.30
CA LEU A 280 -3.54 -23.81 -11.25
C LEU A 280 -3.60 -24.45 -12.64
N MET A 281 -2.47 -24.95 -13.15
CA MET A 281 -2.39 -25.60 -14.47
C MET A 281 -3.24 -26.89 -14.58
N LYS A 282 -3.73 -27.42 -13.44
CA LYS A 282 -4.66 -28.57 -13.35
C LYS A 282 -6.13 -28.17 -13.21
N ARG A 283 -6.47 -26.87 -13.27
CA ARG A 283 -7.85 -26.36 -13.26
C ARG A 283 -8.40 -26.27 -14.69
N PRO A 284 -9.68 -26.61 -14.96
CA PRO A 284 -10.28 -26.41 -16.28
C PRO A 284 -10.29 -24.91 -16.68
N GLU A 285 -10.42 -24.00 -15.70
CA GLU A 285 -10.27 -22.55 -15.85
C GLU A 285 -8.98 -22.16 -16.57
N TRP A 286 -7.86 -22.82 -16.27
CA TRP A 286 -6.57 -22.49 -16.87
C TRP A 286 -6.54 -22.78 -18.37
N GLY A 287 -7.30 -23.78 -18.84
CA GLY A 287 -7.40 -24.14 -20.25
C GLY A 287 -8.12 -23.11 -21.12
N ILE A 288 -8.86 -22.16 -20.53
CA ILE A 288 -9.69 -21.19 -21.26
C ILE A 288 -8.84 -20.11 -21.96
N MET A 289 -7.81 -19.59 -21.28
CA MET A 289 -6.88 -18.58 -21.83
C MET A 289 -5.40 -18.82 -21.46
N GLY A 290 -5.05 -20.00 -20.96
CA GLY A 290 -3.68 -20.32 -20.53
C GLY A 290 -3.20 -19.49 -19.33
N GLY A 291 -4.12 -19.01 -18.50
CA GLY A 291 -3.85 -18.09 -17.38
C GLY A 291 -3.90 -16.60 -17.72
N LYS A 292 -4.14 -16.18 -18.98
CA LYS A 292 -4.15 -14.75 -19.37
C LYS A 292 -5.31 -13.93 -18.79
N ASP A 293 -6.36 -14.62 -18.32
CA ASP A 293 -7.50 -14.07 -17.57
C ASP A 293 -7.39 -14.21 -16.05
N HIS A 294 -6.32 -14.84 -15.56
CA HIS A 294 -6.06 -15.00 -14.13
C HIS A 294 -5.26 -13.81 -13.58
N PHE A 295 -5.57 -13.39 -12.35
CA PHE A 295 -4.85 -12.33 -11.64
C PHE A 295 -4.73 -12.62 -10.14
N LEU A 296 -3.67 -12.08 -9.51
CA LEU A 296 -3.42 -12.22 -8.07
C LEU A 296 -2.75 -10.96 -7.50
N VAL A 297 -2.85 -10.75 -6.20
CA VAL A 297 -2.24 -9.60 -5.51
C VAL A 297 -1.07 -10.07 -4.64
N ALA A 298 0.07 -9.41 -4.79
CA ALA A 298 1.26 -9.60 -4.00
C ALA A 298 1.62 -8.30 -3.29
N GLY A 299 1.52 -8.24 -1.96
CA GLY A 299 1.72 -7.01 -1.18
C GLY A 299 3.18 -6.59 -1.01
N ARG A 300 4.03 -6.94 -1.97
CA ARG A 300 5.47 -6.69 -1.99
C ARG A 300 5.90 -6.20 -3.37
N ILE A 301 7.14 -5.71 -3.47
CA ILE A 301 7.67 -5.14 -4.72
C ILE A 301 8.02 -6.26 -5.71
N THR A 302 7.91 -6.00 -7.01
CA THR A 302 8.22 -6.97 -8.10
C THR A 302 9.56 -7.70 -7.91
N TRP A 303 10.57 -7.00 -7.37
CA TRP A 303 11.92 -7.50 -7.12
C TRP A 303 12.00 -8.62 -6.07
N ASP A 304 11.01 -8.75 -5.18
CA ASP A 304 10.92 -9.86 -4.22
C ASP A 304 10.54 -11.19 -4.90
N PHE A 305 10.04 -11.13 -6.14
CA PHE A 305 9.53 -12.27 -6.92
C PHE A 305 10.31 -12.54 -8.22
N ARG A 306 11.44 -11.83 -8.41
CA ARG A 306 12.28 -11.83 -9.62
C ARG A 306 13.73 -12.17 -9.30
N ARG A 307 13.97 -13.25 -8.55
CA ARG A 307 15.31 -13.81 -8.29
C ARG A 307 16.00 -14.23 -9.60
N LEU A 308 17.21 -13.74 -9.85
CA LEU A 308 17.86 -13.82 -11.17
C LEU A 308 18.76 -15.05 -11.38
N SER A 309 19.43 -15.55 -10.34
CA SER A 309 20.23 -16.78 -10.40
C SER A 309 19.78 -17.81 -9.36
N GLU A 310 20.14 -19.09 -9.55
CA GLU A 310 19.81 -20.19 -8.63
C GLU A 310 20.79 -20.30 -7.42
N GLU A 311 21.36 -19.17 -6.99
CA GLU A 311 22.22 -19.07 -5.81
C GLU A 311 21.41 -18.76 -4.53
N ASP A 312 21.78 -19.38 -3.41
CA ASP A 312 21.13 -19.16 -2.10
C ASP A 312 21.33 -17.73 -1.54
N SER A 313 22.36 -17.02 -2.02
CA SER A 313 22.66 -15.63 -1.67
C SER A 313 21.77 -14.61 -2.37
N ASP A 314 21.14 -14.97 -3.50
CA ASP A 314 20.29 -14.05 -4.24
C ASP A 314 18.97 -13.81 -3.51
N TRP A 315 18.37 -12.63 -3.74
CA TRP A 315 17.15 -12.22 -3.04
C TRP A 315 15.88 -12.74 -3.73
N GLY A 316 14.82 -12.89 -2.94
CA GLY A 316 13.47 -13.21 -3.44
C GLY A 316 13.25 -14.69 -3.74
N ASN A 317 12.16 -14.95 -4.47
CA ASN A 317 11.89 -16.21 -5.16
C ASN A 317 11.74 -15.97 -6.67
N LYS A 318 11.48 -17.03 -7.45
CA LYS A 318 11.32 -16.93 -8.91
C LYS A 318 9.87 -16.87 -9.42
N LEU A 319 8.89 -16.50 -8.58
CA LEU A 319 7.46 -16.53 -8.92
C LEU A 319 7.15 -15.81 -10.24
N LEU A 320 7.63 -14.57 -10.45
CA LEU A 320 7.37 -13.80 -11.67
C LEU A 320 8.22 -14.21 -12.89
N PHE A 321 9.06 -15.23 -12.75
CA PHE A 321 9.78 -15.88 -13.86
C PHE A 321 9.26 -17.29 -14.18
N LEU A 322 8.33 -17.85 -13.38
CA LEU A 322 7.66 -19.10 -13.74
C LEU A 322 6.83 -18.91 -15.03
N PRO A 323 6.94 -19.79 -16.05
CA PRO A 323 6.26 -19.59 -17.34
C PRO A 323 4.74 -19.39 -17.24
N ALA A 324 4.08 -20.06 -16.31
CA ALA A 324 2.65 -19.87 -16.04
C ALA A 324 2.34 -18.49 -15.43
N ALA A 325 3.17 -18.01 -14.51
CA ALA A 325 3.00 -16.70 -13.88
C ALA A 325 3.28 -15.52 -14.84
N LYS A 326 4.07 -15.74 -15.90
CA LYS A 326 4.20 -14.78 -17.02
C LYS A 326 2.90 -14.54 -17.78
N ASN A 327 1.97 -15.50 -17.81
CA ASN A 327 0.66 -15.31 -18.43
C ASN A 327 -0.34 -14.58 -17.51
N MET A 328 -0.24 -14.77 -16.19
CA MET A 328 -1.11 -14.14 -15.20
C MET A 328 -0.82 -12.64 -15.05
N SER A 329 -1.82 -11.89 -14.59
CA SER A 329 -1.66 -10.47 -14.25
C SER A 329 -1.37 -10.32 -12.75
N MET A 330 -0.16 -9.93 -12.39
CA MET A 330 0.24 -9.72 -11.00
C MET A 330 -0.01 -8.27 -10.57
N LEU A 331 -0.69 -8.05 -9.45
CA LEU A 331 -0.84 -6.72 -8.85
C LEU A 331 0.17 -6.56 -7.70
N VAL A 332 1.07 -5.58 -7.81
CA VAL A 332 2.18 -5.34 -6.87
C VAL A 332 2.20 -3.90 -6.40
N VAL A 333 2.69 -3.65 -5.18
CA VAL A 333 2.84 -2.28 -4.66
C VAL A 333 3.95 -1.48 -5.37
N GLU A 334 4.86 -2.15 -6.07
CA GLU A 334 5.76 -1.53 -7.05
C GLU A 334 6.05 -2.52 -8.20
N SER A 335 5.84 -2.10 -9.46
CA SER A 335 6.02 -2.95 -10.65
C SER A 335 7.31 -2.66 -11.44
N SER A 336 7.65 -3.60 -12.32
CA SER A 336 8.81 -3.52 -13.22
C SER A 336 8.50 -2.61 -14.41
N PRO A 337 9.42 -1.68 -14.79
CA PRO A 337 9.30 -0.97 -16.07
C PRO A 337 9.75 -1.82 -17.27
N TRP A 338 10.29 -3.03 -17.05
CA TRP A 338 10.84 -3.92 -18.09
C TRP A 338 10.13 -5.28 -18.16
N ASN A 339 8.91 -5.42 -17.62
CA ASN A 339 8.09 -6.62 -17.72
C ASN A 339 6.61 -6.30 -17.96
N ALA A 340 5.91 -7.17 -18.70
CA ALA A 340 4.54 -6.93 -19.14
C ALA A 340 3.44 -7.49 -18.22
N ASN A 341 3.81 -8.29 -17.23
CA ASN A 341 2.88 -9.12 -16.47
C ASN A 341 2.61 -8.65 -15.03
N ASP A 342 3.30 -7.60 -14.55
CA ASP A 342 3.07 -7.02 -13.22
C ASP A 342 2.70 -5.52 -13.29
N PHE A 343 1.73 -5.13 -12.47
CA PHE A 343 1.05 -3.83 -12.52
C PHE A 343 1.08 -3.14 -11.16
N GLY A 344 1.40 -1.85 -11.15
CA GLY A 344 1.49 -1.06 -9.92
C GLY A 344 0.12 -0.71 -9.36
N ILE A 345 -0.16 -1.16 -8.14
CA ILE A 345 -1.31 -0.73 -7.32
C ILE A 345 -0.85 0.14 -6.14
N PRO A 346 -1.68 1.05 -5.61
CA PRO A 346 -1.31 1.90 -4.48
C PRO A 346 -0.85 1.10 -3.26
N TYR A 347 0.24 1.54 -2.62
CA TYR A 347 0.59 1.07 -1.29
C TYR A 347 -0.56 1.39 -0.32
N PRO A 348 -0.98 0.47 0.58
CA PRO A 348 -2.00 0.76 1.57
C PRO A 348 -1.53 1.88 2.52
N THR A 349 -2.34 2.94 2.61
CA THR A 349 -2.11 4.10 3.48
C THR A 349 -2.63 3.84 4.90
N TYR A 350 -2.72 4.87 5.76
CA TYR A 350 -3.33 4.75 7.09
C TYR A 350 -4.86 4.98 7.08
N PHE A 351 -5.43 5.41 5.95
CA PHE A 351 -6.84 5.77 5.83
C PHE A 351 -7.61 4.74 5.00
N HIS A 352 -8.66 4.22 5.61
CA HIS A 352 -9.57 3.20 5.09
C HIS A 352 -11.01 3.64 5.38
N PRO A 353 -11.63 4.44 4.49
CA PRO A 353 -12.97 4.97 4.71
C PRO A 353 -13.99 3.83 4.79
N ALA A 354 -14.94 3.92 5.72
CA ALA A 354 -16.02 2.96 5.87
C ALA A 354 -17.28 3.39 5.09
N LYS A 355 -17.40 4.68 4.76
CA LYS A 355 -18.54 5.33 4.09
C LYS A 355 -18.04 6.52 3.27
N ASP A 356 -18.76 6.90 2.21
CA ASP A 356 -18.38 8.04 1.35
C ASP A 356 -18.23 9.36 2.13
N ALA A 357 -18.99 9.53 3.22
CA ALA A 357 -18.88 10.68 4.10
C ALA A 357 -17.48 10.85 4.72
N ASP A 358 -16.77 9.76 5.05
CA ASP A 358 -15.40 9.85 5.58
C ASP A 358 -14.46 10.48 4.54
N VAL A 359 -14.64 10.12 3.27
CA VAL A 359 -13.87 10.63 2.13
C VAL A 359 -14.17 12.11 1.90
N PHE A 360 -15.45 12.51 1.86
CA PHE A 360 -15.83 13.91 1.69
C PHE A 360 -15.31 14.80 2.83
N ILE A 361 -15.43 14.37 4.09
CA ILE A 361 -14.90 15.08 5.26
C ILE A 361 -13.39 15.24 5.15
N TRP A 362 -12.67 14.18 4.77
CA TRP A 362 -11.22 14.22 4.64
C TRP A 362 -10.75 15.11 3.49
N GLN A 363 -11.36 15.01 2.30
CA GLN A 363 -11.07 15.89 1.17
C GLN A 363 -11.29 17.37 1.53
N GLU A 364 -12.40 17.70 2.19
CA GLU A 364 -12.73 19.07 2.56
C GLU A 364 -11.79 19.62 3.66
N ARG A 365 -11.38 18.77 4.62
CA ARG A 365 -10.28 19.09 5.55
C ARG A 365 -9.00 19.41 4.77
N MET A 366 -8.62 18.59 3.78
CA MET A 366 -7.41 18.82 2.99
C MET A 366 -7.45 20.13 2.18
N ARG A 367 -8.62 20.55 1.67
CA ARG A 367 -8.79 21.86 1.02
C ARG A 367 -8.56 23.02 1.99
N ARG A 368 -9.20 22.97 3.17
CA ARG A 368 -9.21 24.06 4.16
C ARG A 368 -7.91 24.23 4.95
N LEU A 369 -7.11 23.18 5.10
CA LEU A 369 -5.86 23.24 5.88
C LEU A 369 -4.83 24.20 5.26
N LYS A 370 -4.46 25.23 6.04
CA LYS A 370 -3.34 26.12 5.78
C LYS A 370 -2.04 25.31 5.64
N ARG A 371 -1.24 25.64 4.63
CA ARG A 371 0.09 25.05 4.40
C ARG A 371 1.15 26.09 4.72
N ASP A 372 1.86 25.91 5.83
CA ASP A 372 2.91 26.82 6.30
C ASP A 372 4.27 26.56 5.62
N TRP A 373 4.49 25.33 5.15
CA TRP A 373 5.74 24.91 4.51
C TRP A 373 5.57 24.84 3.00
N LEU A 374 6.55 25.38 2.25
CA LEU A 374 6.58 25.24 0.80
C LEU A 374 6.81 23.77 0.44
N PHE A 375 7.82 23.15 1.05
CA PHE A 375 8.14 21.74 0.78
C PHE A 375 8.52 20.98 2.04
N SER A 376 8.32 19.66 2.04
CA SER A 376 8.79 18.81 3.14
C SER A 376 9.38 17.48 2.69
N PHE A 377 10.21 16.89 3.57
CA PHE A 377 10.81 15.58 3.36
C PHE A 377 10.77 14.74 4.63
N ALA A 378 10.34 13.48 4.50
CA ALA A 378 10.53 12.44 5.50
C ALA A 378 11.67 11.52 5.04
N GLY A 379 12.80 11.55 5.73
CA GLY A 379 13.92 10.69 5.36
C GLY A 379 15.13 10.72 6.27
N ALA A 380 16.05 9.81 5.97
CA ALA A 380 17.39 9.74 6.50
C ALA A 380 18.37 9.63 5.32
N PRO A 381 19.64 10.03 5.48
CA PRO A 381 20.65 9.84 4.44
C PRO A 381 20.91 8.34 4.22
N ARG A 382 21.44 7.99 3.04
CA ARG A 382 21.95 6.65 2.74
C ARG A 382 23.46 6.69 2.47
N PRO A 383 24.29 6.90 3.53
CA PRO A 383 25.75 6.84 3.39
C PRO A 383 26.14 5.46 2.82
N GLY A 384 27.04 5.46 1.83
CA GLY A 384 27.42 4.27 1.08
C GLY A 384 26.70 4.09 -0.27
N ASN A 385 25.57 4.77 -0.54
CA ASN A 385 24.94 4.76 -1.85
C ASN A 385 25.17 6.10 -2.59
N PRO A 386 26.14 6.19 -3.52
CA PRO A 386 26.45 7.43 -4.26
C PRO A 386 25.39 7.80 -5.31
N LYS A 387 24.51 6.85 -5.70
CA LYS A 387 23.34 7.14 -6.54
C LYS A 387 22.28 7.90 -5.71
N SER A 388 22.19 7.70 -4.40
CA SER A 388 21.13 8.32 -3.58
C SER A 388 21.23 9.85 -3.48
N ILE A 389 20.16 10.55 -3.84
CA ILE A 389 20.04 12.01 -3.70
C ILE A 389 19.50 12.47 -2.32
N ARG A 390 19.23 11.53 -1.40
CA ARG A 390 18.55 11.82 -0.12
C ARG A 390 19.38 12.73 0.80
N GLY A 391 20.71 12.71 0.69
CA GLY A 391 21.59 13.63 1.41
C GLY A 391 21.47 15.08 0.93
N GLN A 392 21.53 15.29 -0.39
CA GLN A 392 21.38 16.59 -1.03
C GLN A 392 20.00 17.21 -0.75
N ILE A 393 18.95 16.38 -0.69
CA ILE A 393 17.61 16.81 -0.28
C ILE A 393 17.60 17.25 1.19
N ILE A 394 18.21 16.48 2.09
CA ILE A 394 18.34 16.84 3.52
C ILE A 394 19.10 18.16 3.69
N ASP A 395 20.20 18.35 2.96
CA ASP A 395 20.97 19.60 2.95
C ASP A 395 20.11 20.78 2.51
N GLN A 396 19.33 20.65 1.43
CA GLN A 396 18.42 21.72 0.97
C GLN A 396 17.26 21.97 1.95
N CYS A 397 16.69 20.93 2.58
CA CYS A 397 15.67 21.09 3.61
C CYS A 397 16.22 21.81 4.86
N ARG A 398 17.40 21.42 5.37
CA ARG A 398 18.01 22.01 6.58
C ARG A 398 18.41 23.47 6.39
N ASN A 399 18.79 23.87 5.18
CA ASN A 399 19.20 25.25 4.87
C ASN A 399 18.03 26.16 4.41
N SER A 400 16.83 25.61 4.19
CA SER A 400 15.66 26.39 3.79
C SER A 400 14.85 26.89 4.98
N LYS A 401 14.36 28.13 4.90
CA LYS A 401 13.38 28.69 5.86
C LYS A 401 11.93 28.29 5.58
N VAL A 402 11.66 27.65 4.44
CA VAL A 402 10.32 27.17 4.03
C VAL A 402 10.28 25.67 3.75
N GLY A 403 11.40 24.98 3.92
CA GLY A 403 11.52 23.52 3.90
C GLY A 403 11.29 22.92 5.29
N LYS A 404 10.54 21.83 5.37
CA LYS A 404 10.35 21.06 6.62
C LYS A 404 10.97 19.68 6.50
N LEU A 405 11.81 19.33 7.47
CA LEU A 405 12.44 18.01 7.55
C LEU A 405 11.88 17.21 8.73
N LEU A 406 11.62 15.93 8.50
CA LEU A 406 11.43 14.91 9.53
C LEU A 406 12.53 13.86 9.35
N GLU A 407 13.49 13.86 10.28
CA GLU A 407 14.68 13.00 10.21
C GLU A 407 14.36 11.60 10.74
N CYS A 408 14.63 10.57 9.92
CA CYS A 408 14.30 9.17 10.22
C CYS A 408 15.51 8.39 10.78
N ASP A 409 16.18 8.97 11.78
CA ASP A 409 17.40 8.42 12.37
C ASP A 409 17.13 7.22 13.29
N PHE A 410 18.21 6.55 13.73
CA PHE A 410 18.14 5.34 14.56
C PHE A 410 17.63 5.65 15.98
N GLY A 411 16.47 5.09 16.35
CA GLY A 411 15.82 5.28 17.65
C GLY A 411 14.31 5.40 17.51
N GLU A 412 13.68 6.19 18.38
CA GLU A 412 12.27 6.63 18.25
C GLU A 412 12.10 7.65 17.10
N SER A 413 12.41 7.23 15.88
CA SER A 413 12.30 8.08 14.69
C SER A 413 10.83 8.45 14.47
N LYS A 414 10.55 9.76 14.40
CA LYS A 414 9.19 10.27 14.18
C LYS A 414 8.59 9.83 12.85
N CYS A 415 9.40 9.32 11.92
CA CYS A 415 8.92 8.72 10.68
C CYS A 415 8.18 7.39 10.86
N HIS A 416 8.24 6.78 12.05
CA HIS A 416 7.42 5.62 12.43
C HIS A 416 6.10 6.00 13.11
N SER A 417 5.90 7.28 13.45
CA SER A 417 4.60 7.79 13.90
C SER A 417 3.76 8.20 12.68
N PRO A 418 2.58 7.57 12.47
CA PRO A 418 1.67 7.98 11.40
C PRO A 418 1.21 9.43 11.57
N SER A 419 1.04 9.91 12.80
CA SER A 419 0.58 11.27 13.07
C SER A 419 1.66 12.31 12.76
N SER A 420 2.92 12.06 13.12
CA SER A 420 4.04 12.96 12.78
C SER A 420 4.25 13.10 11.26
N ILE A 421 4.12 11.99 10.52
CA ILE A 421 4.16 11.99 9.05
C ILE A 421 2.96 12.77 8.48
N MET A 422 1.74 12.42 8.88
CA MET A 422 0.52 13.03 8.36
C MET A 422 0.39 14.52 8.71
N GLN A 423 0.88 14.96 9.88
CA GLN A 423 0.90 16.37 10.30
C GLN A 423 1.89 17.19 9.46
N MET A 424 3.07 16.65 9.15
CA MET A 424 4.03 17.33 8.28
C MET A 424 3.49 17.48 6.85
N PHE A 425 2.96 16.39 6.26
CA PHE A 425 2.40 16.47 4.91
C PHE A 425 1.14 17.36 4.86
N GLN A 426 0.28 17.34 5.89
CA GLN A 426 -0.88 18.24 6.03
C GLN A 426 -0.52 19.73 6.17
N SER A 427 0.70 20.06 6.56
CA SER A 427 1.17 21.45 6.69
C SER A 427 2.07 21.90 5.52
N SER A 428 2.25 21.05 4.50
CA SER A 428 3.12 21.30 3.34
C SER A 428 2.33 21.50 2.04
N LEU A 429 2.82 22.33 1.12
CA LEU A 429 2.33 22.42 -0.26
C LEU A 429 2.88 21.27 -1.12
N PHE A 430 4.20 21.05 -1.07
CA PHE A 430 4.92 20.02 -1.81
C PHE A 430 5.59 19.00 -0.88
N CYS A 431 5.65 17.74 -1.29
CA CYS A 431 6.21 16.65 -0.49
C CYS A 431 7.24 15.86 -1.32
N LEU A 432 8.49 15.86 -0.88
CA LEU A 432 9.61 15.32 -1.66
C LEU A 432 9.62 13.79 -1.59
N GLN A 433 9.48 13.14 -2.75
CA GLN A 433 9.45 11.69 -2.91
C GLN A 433 10.61 11.20 -3.79
N PRO A 434 11.88 11.31 -3.33
CA PRO A 434 12.98 10.59 -3.96
C PRO A 434 12.79 9.08 -3.82
N GLN A 435 13.46 8.32 -4.68
CA GLN A 435 13.61 6.88 -4.59
C GLN A 435 13.99 6.43 -3.17
N GLY A 436 13.54 5.25 -2.79
CA GLY A 436 13.89 4.63 -1.52
C GLY A 436 15.08 3.71 -1.71
N ASP A 437 14.76 2.43 -1.66
CA ASP A 437 15.63 1.31 -2.02
C ASP A 437 15.24 0.79 -3.41
N SER A 438 13.93 0.80 -3.68
CA SER A 438 13.27 0.67 -4.97
C SER A 438 12.70 2.04 -5.42
N TYR A 439 11.96 2.08 -6.54
CA TYR A 439 11.51 3.34 -7.15
C TYR A 439 10.50 4.11 -6.29
N THR A 440 9.60 3.42 -5.62
CA THR A 440 8.45 4.02 -4.92
C THR A 440 8.48 3.71 -3.43
N ARG A 441 7.85 4.57 -2.63
CA ARG A 441 7.61 4.36 -1.20
C ARG A 441 6.16 4.72 -0.90
N ARG A 442 5.51 4.00 0.02
CA ARG A 442 4.19 4.35 0.60
C ARG A 442 4.03 5.85 0.92
N SER A 443 5.10 6.48 1.40
CA SER A 443 5.27 7.94 1.58
C SER A 443 4.67 8.79 0.47
N ALA A 444 4.72 8.36 -0.80
CA ALA A 444 4.08 9.06 -1.92
C ALA A 444 2.55 9.11 -1.76
N PHE A 445 1.93 7.95 -1.53
CA PHE A 445 0.49 7.79 -1.31
C PHE A 445 0.02 8.46 -0.01
N ASP A 446 0.78 8.32 1.09
CA ASP A 446 0.50 9.04 2.34
C ASP A 446 0.56 10.58 2.14
N SER A 447 1.44 11.09 1.25
CA SER A 447 1.50 12.53 0.94
C SER A 447 0.35 13.01 0.05
N MET A 448 -0.11 12.20 -0.91
CA MET A 448 -1.29 12.51 -1.73
C MET A 448 -2.57 12.49 -0.87
N LEU A 449 -2.71 11.49 0.01
CA LEU A 449 -3.75 11.43 1.05
C LEU A 449 -3.77 12.71 1.90
N ALA A 450 -2.60 13.27 2.24
CA ALA A 450 -2.47 14.53 2.98
C ALA A 450 -2.72 15.80 2.13
N GLY A 451 -3.19 15.69 0.89
CA GLY A 451 -3.44 16.83 -0.01
C GLY A 451 -2.18 17.66 -0.30
N CYS A 452 -1.02 17.00 -0.31
CA CYS A 452 0.30 17.55 -0.59
C CYS A 452 0.76 17.09 -1.97
N ILE A 453 1.31 17.99 -2.80
CA ILE A 453 1.76 17.66 -4.15
C ILE A 453 3.05 16.82 -4.06
N PRO A 454 3.08 15.56 -4.52
CA PRO A 454 4.32 14.80 -4.58
C PRO A 454 5.31 15.41 -5.58
N VAL A 455 6.58 15.50 -5.17
CA VAL A 455 7.70 15.85 -6.04
C VAL A 455 8.52 14.60 -6.28
N PHE A 456 8.43 14.04 -7.48
CA PHE A 456 9.15 12.83 -7.87
C PHE A 456 10.46 13.18 -8.57
N PHE A 457 11.47 12.33 -8.36
CA PHE A 457 12.82 12.56 -8.91
C PHE A 457 13.23 11.55 -9.98
N HIS A 458 12.40 10.52 -10.20
CA HIS A 458 12.55 9.50 -11.24
C HIS A 458 11.16 9.15 -11.80
N PRO A 459 10.97 9.00 -13.14
CA PRO A 459 9.64 8.73 -13.71
C PRO A 459 9.07 7.39 -13.23
N GLY A 460 9.93 6.39 -13.03
CA GLY A 460 9.58 5.10 -12.44
C GLY A 460 8.99 5.17 -11.01
N SER A 461 9.13 6.28 -10.28
CA SER A 461 8.54 6.45 -8.94
C SER A 461 7.02 6.65 -8.94
N ALA A 462 6.40 6.86 -10.11
CA ALA A 462 4.94 6.84 -10.23
C ALA A 462 4.45 6.62 -11.66
N TYR A 463 4.97 7.41 -12.60
CA TYR A 463 4.30 7.72 -13.87
C TYR A 463 4.18 6.51 -14.81
N THR A 464 5.11 5.55 -14.74
CA THR A 464 5.14 4.38 -15.61
C THR A 464 4.49 3.13 -15.04
N GLN A 465 3.97 3.17 -13.79
CA GLN A 465 3.47 1.96 -13.11
C GLN A 465 2.06 2.08 -12.50
N TYR A 466 1.65 3.27 -12.02
CA TYR A 466 0.31 3.46 -11.43
C TYR A 466 -0.67 4.11 -12.42
N THR A 467 -0.55 3.84 -13.73
CA THR A 467 -1.34 4.52 -14.78
C THR A 467 -2.84 4.21 -14.75
N TRP A 468 -3.27 3.22 -13.96
CA TRP A 468 -4.68 2.96 -13.65
C TRP A 468 -5.23 3.88 -12.53
N HIS A 469 -4.37 4.39 -11.66
CA HIS A 469 -4.74 5.13 -10.44
C HIS A 469 -4.34 6.62 -10.47
N LEU A 470 -3.41 6.99 -11.35
CA LEU A 470 -2.89 8.34 -11.52
C LEU A 470 -3.05 8.79 -12.99
N PRO A 471 -3.36 10.08 -13.25
CA PRO A 471 -3.38 10.62 -14.60
C PRO A 471 -2.05 10.41 -15.34
N LYS A 472 -2.10 10.12 -16.66
CA LYS A 472 -0.89 10.07 -17.52
C LYS A 472 -0.15 11.41 -17.54
N ASP A 473 -0.92 12.50 -17.61
CA ASP A 473 -0.41 13.87 -17.47
C ASP A 473 -0.02 14.15 -16.01
N TYR A 474 1.23 13.82 -15.69
CA TYR A 474 1.80 13.98 -14.36
C TYR A 474 1.81 15.43 -13.86
N THR A 475 1.78 16.42 -14.76
CA THR A 475 1.83 17.84 -14.43
C THR A 475 0.57 18.34 -13.73
N LYS A 476 -0.54 17.57 -13.83
CA LYS A 476 -1.80 17.87 -13.14
C LYS A 476 -1.76 17.62 -11.64
N TYR A 477 -0.92 16.70 -11.14
CA TYR A 477 -0.91 16.30 -9.72
C TYR A 477 0.47 16.24 -9.07
N SER A 478 1.57 16.39 -9.82
CA SER A 478 2.93 16.20 -9.31
C SER A 478 3.94 17.15 -9.96
N VAL A 479 5.11 17.29 -9.33
CA VAL A 479 6.27 17.98 -9.91
C VAL A 479 7.36 16.96 -10.18
N PHE A 480 7.97 17.01 -11.37
CA PHE A 480 9.15 16.22 -11.69
C PHE A 480 10.42 17.10 -11.56
N ILE A 481 11.44 16.60 -10.85
CA ILE A 481 12.77 17.23 -10.80
C ILE A 481 13.82 16.14 -11.00
N PRO A 482 14.52 16.05 -12.15
CA PRO A 482 15.46 14.98 -12.43
C PRO A 482 16.51 14.80 -11.33
N GLU A 483 16.62 13.58 -10.81
CA GLU A 483 17.61 13.23 -9.78
C GLU A 483 19.06 13.60 -10.15
N ASN A 484 19.41 13.56 -11.43
CA ASN A 484 20.72 13.95 -11.94
C ASN A 484 21.05 15.42 -11.67
N ASP A 485 20.08 16.32 -11.70
CA ASP A 485 20.30 17.75 -11.47
C ASP A 485 20.43 18.08 -9.98
N ILE A 486 19.74 17.33 -9.12
CA ILE A 486 19.97 17.37 -7.67
C ILE A 486 21.36 16.82 -7.32
N ARG A 487 21.74 15.69 -7.93
CA ARG A 487 23.04 15.02 -7.72
C ARG A 487 24.21 15.91 -8.15
N LYS A 488 24.10 16.59 -9.29
CA LYS A 488 25.08 17.56 -9.82
C LYS A 488 25.02 18.93 -9.14
N ARG A 489 24.01 19.20 -8.30
CA ARG A 489 23.71 20.51 -7.70
C ARG A 489 23.40 21.61 -8.74
N ASN A 490 22.88 21.22 -9.90
CA ASN A 490 22.43 22.11 -10.97
C ASN A 490 21.16 22.89 -10.59
N VAL A 491 20.33 22.33 -9.69
CA VAL A 491 18.97 22.82 -9.40
C VAL A 491 18.71 22.95 -7.90
N SER A 492 18.20 24.12 -7.52
CA SER A 492 17.57 24.37 -6.22
C SER A 492 16.10 23.92 -6.24
N ILE A 493 15.72 23.07 -5.30
CA ILE A 493 14.35 22.58 -5.14
C ILE A 493 13.44 23.74 -4.73
N GLU A 494 13.87 24.60 -3.81
CA GLU A 494 13.10 25.76 -3.37
C GLU A 494 12.80 26.71 -4.53
N GLU A 495 13.79 27.05 -5.35
CA GLU A 495 13.57 27.92 -6.51
C GLU A 495 12.63 27.30 -7.54
N THR A 496 12.81 26.01 -7.85
CA THR A 496 11.97 25.30 -8.82
C THR A 496 10.51 25.27 -8.37
N LEU A 497 10.25 25.02 -7.09
CA LEU A 497 8.89 25.04 -6.54
C LEU A 497 8.32 26.47 -6.42
N ARG A 498 9.16 27.49 -6.17
CA ARG A 498 8.74 28.90 -6.19
C ARG A 498 8.41 29.44 -7.59
N ARG A 499 8.90 28.82 -8.66
CA ARG A 499 8.56 29.18 -10.05
C ARG A 499 7.15 28.74 -10.46
N ILE A 500 6.51 27.84 -9.71
CA ILE A 500 5.15 27.37 -10.00
C ILE A 500 4.14 28.42 -9.51
N PRO A 501 3.27 28.98 -10.39
CA PRO A 501 2.31 30.02 -9.97
C PRO A 501 1.32 29.52 -8.92
N PRO A 502 0.93 30.32 -7.90
CA PRO A 502 0.03 29.89 -6.83
C PRO A 502 -1.30 29.28 -7.28
N GLU A 503 -1.91 29.80 -8.36
CA GLU A 503 -3.13 29.21 -8.93
C GLU A 503 -2.88 27.86 -9.61
N GLN A 504 -1.67 27.59 -10.11
CA GLN A 504 -1.30 26.25 -10.58
C GLN A 504 -1.08 25.30 -9.40
N VAL A 505 -0.41 25.74 -8.32
CA VAL A 505 -0.29 24.96 -7.08
C VAL A 505 -1.67 24.58 -6.53
N LYS A 506 -2.62 25.52 -6.54
CA LYS A 506 -4.01 25.31 -6.12
C LYS A 506 -4.74 24.27 -6.98
N LYS A 507 -4.62 24.33 -8.31
CA LYS A 507 -5.15 23.31 -9.22
C LYS A 507 -4.55 21.92 -8.96
N MET A 508 -3.23 21.85 -8.81
CA MET A 508 -2.52 20.60 -8.56
C MET A 508 -2.91 19.98 -7.21
N ARG A 509 -3.11 20.80 -6.16
CA ARG A 509 -3.63 20.32 -4.88
C ARG A 509 -5.06 19.78 -4.98
N GLU A 510 -5.95 20.43 -5.76
CA GLU A 510 -7.31 19.92 -5.94
C GLU A 510 -7.33 18.59 -6.70
N GLU A 511 -6.50 18.41 -7.74
CA GLU A 511 -6.42 17.12 -8.43
C GLU A 511 -5.87 16.02 -7.49
N VAL A 512 -4.84 16.31 -6.69
CA VAL A 512 -4.35 15.39 -5.65
C VAL A 512 -5.45 15.03 -4.63
N ILE A 513 -6.24 16.00 -4.17
CA ILE A 513 -7.36 15.77 -3.24
C ILE A 513 -8.47 14.93 -3.89
N LYS A 514 -8.77 15.19 -5.16
CA LYS A 514 -9.74 14.44 -5.98
C LYS A 514 -9.33 12.99 -6.20
N LEU A 515 -8.03 12.70 -6.30
CA LEU A 515 -7.47 11.35 -6.47
C LEU A 515 -7.48 10.49 -5.19
N ILE A 516 -7.70 11.07 -4.00
CA ILE A 516 -7.69 10.34 -2.72
C ILE A 516 -8.52 9.04 -2.74
N PRO A 517 -9.77 8.96 -3.27
CA PRO A 517 -10.57 7.74 -3.20
C PRO A 517 -9.92 6.56 -3.94
N SER A 518 -9.45 6.80 -5.17
CA SER A 518 -8.81 5.79 -6.03
C SER A 518 -7.38 5.41 -5.60
N LEU A 519 -6.86 6.03 -4.54
CA LEU A 519 -5.54 5.80 -3.96
C LEU A 519 -5.59 5.14 -2.56
N VAL A 520 -6.77 4.96 -1.98
CA VAL A 520 -6.99 4.24 -0.71
C VAL A 520 -7.83 2.99 -0.91
N TYR A 521 -7.76 2.04 0.01
CA TYR A 521 -8.66 0.88 0.05
C TYR A 521 -9.73 1.16 1.11
N ALA A 522 -11.01 0.99 0.79
CA ALA A 522 -12.09 1.11 1.77
C ALA A 522 -11.96 0.04 2.87
N ASP A 523 -12.68 0.23 3.98
CA ASP A 523 -12.74 -0.79 5.03
C ASP A 523 -13.34 -2.10 4.48
N PRO A 524 -12.65 -3.26 4.53
CA PRO A 524 -13.17 -4.51 3.97
C PRO A 524 -14.42 -5.06 4.66
N ARG A 525 -14.89 -4.42 5.74
CA ARG A 525 -16.14 -4.76 6.46
C ARG A 525 -17.32 -3.88 6.04
N SER A 526 -17.13 -2.97 5.08
CA SER A 526 -18.18 -2.14 4.50
C SER A 526 -17.95 -1.89 3.01
N LYS A 527 -18.72 -0.96 2.43
CA LYS A 527 -18.72 -0.65 1.00
C LYS A 527 -19.03 0.83 0.78
N LEU A 528 -18.27 1.48 -0.09
CA LEU A 528 -18.55 2.83 -0.58
C LEU A 528 -19.64 2.75 -1.66
N GLY A 529 -20.56 3.72 -1.69
CA GLY A 529 -21.65 3.78 -2.65
C GLY A 529 -21.35 4.62 -3.88
N ILE A 530 -20.68 5.76 -3.69
CA ILE A 530 -20.40 6.76 -4.73
C ILE A 530 -18.96 6.61 -5.23
N PHE A 531 -18.00 6.55 -4.31
CA PHE A 531 -16.59 6.46 -4.65
C PHE A 531 -16.18 5.04 -5.03
N LYS A 532 -15.22 4.95 -5.95
CA LYS A 532 -14.48 3.73 -6.26
C LYS A 532 -13.12 3.77 -5.59
N ASP A 533 -12.80 2.73 -4.83
CA ASP A 533 -11.54 2.63 -4.10
C ASP A 533 -10.42 2.02 -4.97
N ALA A 534 -9.20 1.94 -4.45
CA ALA A 534 -8.07 1.35 -5.15
C ALA A 534 -8.29 -0.15 -5.50
N PHE A 535 -9.14 -0.86 -4.75
CA PHE A 535 -9.56 -2.22 -5.13
C PHE A 535 -10.50 -2.18 -6.35
N ASP A 536 -11.55 -1.36 -6.32
CA ASP A 536 -12.51 -1.23 -7.42
C ASP A 536 -11.83 -0.83 -8.74
N VAL A 537 -10.90 0.14 -8.68
CA VAL A 537 -10.11 0.58 -9.85
C VAL A 537 -9.23 -0.54 -10.40
N SER A 538 -8.54 -1.28 -9.53
CA SER A 538 -7.68 -2.40 -9.93
C SER A 538 -8.48 -3.53 -10.61
N VAL A 539 -9.62 -3.90 -10.02
CA VAL A 539 -10.48 -4.97 -10.57
C VAL A 539 -11.07 -4.56 -11.91
N GLN A 540 -11.53 -3.31 -12.05
CA GLN A 540 -12.04 -2.81 -13.33
C GLN A 540 -10.94 -2.74 -14.41
N ALA A 541 -9.71 -2.36 -14.05
CA ALA A 541 -8.59 -2.36 -14.99
C ALA A 541 -8.22 -3.76 -15.48
N ILE A 542 -8.26 -4.77 -14.60
CA ILE A 542 -8.10 -6.18 -14.96
C ILE A 542 -9.24 -6.66 -15.88
N ILE A 543 -10.51 -6.37 -15.56
CA ILE A 543 -11.67 -6.69 -16.41
C ILE A 543 -11.51 -6.09 -17.82
N ASN A 544 -11.09 -4.83 -17.90
CA ASN A 544 -10.84 -4.14 -19.16
C ASN A 544 -9.68 -4.79 -19.94
N LYS A 545 -8.57 -5.14 -19.27
CA LYS A 545 -7.41 -5.82 -19.87
C LYS A 545 -7.80 -7.19 -20.44
N VAL A 546 -8.53 -8.01 -19.69
CA VAL A 546 -8.93 -9.36 -20.13
C VAL A 546 -9.98 -9.28 -21.24
N THR A 547 -10.93 -8.36 -21.15
CA THR A 547 -11.90 -8.10 -22.22
C THR A 547 -11.20 -7.67 -23.51
N LYS A 548 -10.23 -6.74 -23.44
CA LYS A 548 -9.42 -6.33 -24.60
C LYS A 548 -8.69 -7.52 -25.21
N LEU A 549 -7.99 -8.33 -24.40
CA LEU A 549 -7.27 -9.53 -24.88
C LEU A 549 -8.21 -10.56 -25.56
N ARG A 550 -9.44 -10.72 -25.06
CA ARG A 550 -10.45 -11.58 -25.69
C ARG A 550 -10.89 -11.03 -27.06
N MET A 551 -11.10 -9.72 -27.18
CA MET A 551 -11.41 -9.07 -28.47
C MET A 551 -10.24 -9.09 -29.46
N ASP A 552 -9.00 -8.87 -29.00
CA ASP A 552 -7.78 -9.01 -29.81
C ASP A 552 -7.70 -10.42 -30.43
N ILE A 553 -7.98 -11.47 -29.65
CA ILE A 553 -8.03 -12.87 -30.14
C ILE A 553 -9.14 -13.07 -31.20
N LEU A 554 -10.34 -12.56 -30.97
CA LEU A 554 -11.48 -12.71 -31.90
C LEU A 554 -11.25 -12.01 -33.25
N GLU A 555 -10.58 -10.86 -33.22
CA GLU A 555 -10.23 -10.10 -34.42
C GLU A 555 -8.90 -10.55 -35.07
N GLY A 556 -8.26 -11.61 -34.55
CA GLY A 556 -6.98 -12.10 -35.05
C GLY A 556 -5.81 -11.13 -34.85
N ARG A 557 -5.93 -10.17 -33.91
CA ARG A 557 -4.88 -9.18 -33.62
C ARG A 557 -3.78 -9.80 -32.77
N THR A 558 -2.60 -9.91 -33.35
CA THR A 558 -1.35 -10.21 -32.66
C THR A 558 -0.64 -8.93 -32.23
N ASP A 559 0.27 -9.05 -31.26
CA ASP A 559 1.19 -7.99 -30.83
C ASP A 559 2.64 -8.41 -31.15
N ASP A 560 2.87 -8.77 -32.41
CA ASP A 560 4.14 -9.35 -32.88
C ASP A 560 5.33 -8.36 -32.79
N ASN A 561 5.02 -7.07 -32.60
CA ASN A 561 5.98 -5.99 -32.38
C ASN A 561 6.12 -5.64 -30.88
N PHE A 562 5.64 -6.48 -29.96
CA PHE A 562 5.78 -6.24 -28.52
C PHE A 562 7.21 -6.46 -28.03
N ILE A 563 7.78 -5.46 -27.35
CA ILE A 563 9.11 -5.51 -26.74
C ILE A 563 8.97 -5.42 -25.21
N GLU A 564 9.21 -6.53 -24.50
CA GLU A 564 8.99 -6.61 -23.04
C GLU A 564 9.82 -5.58 -22.26
N GLU A 565 11.06 -5.30 -22.70
CA GLU A 565 11.94 -4.28 -22.11
C GLU A 565 11.44 -2.84 -22.30
N ASN A 566 10.48 -2.61 -23.20
CA ASN A 566 9.82 -1.32 -23.41
C ASN A 566 8.39 -1.27 -22.83
N SER A 567 7.96 -2.29 -22.06
CA SER A 567 6.63 -2.39 -21.43
C SER A 567 6.14 -1.09 -20.77
N TRP A 568 7.03 -0.36 -20.08
CA TRP A 568 6.72 0.95 -19.50
C TRP A 568 6.19 2.00 -20.50
N LYS A 569 6.57 1.93 -21.79
CA LYS A 569 6.07 2.81 -22.85
C LYS A 569 4.64 2.45 -23.26
N TYR A 570 4.35 1.15 -23.38
CA TYR A 570 3.01 0.66 -23.73
C TYR A 570 1.97 1.06 -22.68
N ALA A 571 2.37 1.17 -21.41
CA ALA A 571 1.53 1.68 -20.32
C ALA A 571 1.15 3.18 -20.43
N LEU A 572 1.84 3.95 -21.28
CA LEU A 572 1.61 5.39 -21.51
C LEU A 572 0.79 5.68 -22.78
N LEU A 573 0.78 4.75 -23.74
CA LEU A 573 0.09 4.90 -25.04
C LEU A 573 -1.37 5.34 -24.90
N GLU A 574 -1.82 6.25 -25.77
CA GLU A 574 -3.22 6.67 -25.83
C GLU A 574 -4.13 5.62 -26.47
N GLU A 575 -5.43 5.72 -26.21
CA GLU A 575 -6.39 4.72 -26.68
C GLU A 575 -6.38 4.60 -28.21
N GLY A 576 -6.23 3.37 -28.71
CA GLY A 576 -6.04 3.07 -30.13
C GLY A 576 -4.57 3.04 -30.61
N GLN A 577 -3.63 3.66 -29.88
CA GLN A 577 -2.20 3.53 -30.19
C GLN A 577 -1.66 2.13 -29.84
N ARG A 578 -0.61 1.69 -30.54
CA ARG A 578 0.00 0.36 -30.38
C ARG A 578 1.54 0.37 -30.45
N GLU A 579 2.11 1.21 -31.31
CA GLU A 579 3.56 1.31 -31.50
C GLU A 579 4.19 2.32 -30.52
N VAL A 580 5.37 1.97 -29.98
CA VAL A 580 6.08 2.80 -29.00
C VAL A 580 7.25 3.54 -29.64
N GLY A 581 7.23 4.88 -29.59
CA GLY A 581 8.28 5.74 -30.13
C GLY A 581 9.42 6.04 -29.15
N PRO A 582 10.37 6.92 -29.55
CA PRO A 582 11.27 7.59 -28.62
C PRO A 582 10.48 8.37 -27.56
N HIS A 583 10.95 8.38 -26.31
CA HIS A 583 10.27 9.07 -25.20
C HIS A 583 11.25 9.87 -24.34
N GLU A 584 10.81 10.97 -23.72
CA GLU A 584 11.66 11.83 -22.88
C GLU A 584 12.28 11.10 -21.66
N TRP A 585 11.73 9.94 -21.31
CA TRP A 585 12.21 9.10 -20.20
C TRP A 585 13.14 7.95 -20.61
N ASP A 586 13.44 7.79 -21.90
CA ASP A 586 14.38 6.77 -22.38
C ASP A 586 15.73 6.80 -21.63
N PRO A 587 16.32 7.97 -21.27
CA PRO A 587 17.56 8.04 -20.47
C PRO A 587 17.46 7.51 -19.03
N PHE A 588 16.24 7.31 -18.50
CA PHE A 588 16.01 6.82 -17.13
C PHE A 588 15.82 5.29 -17.06
N PHE A 589 15.43 4.66 -18.17
CA PHE A 589 15.18 3.22 -18.25
C PHE A 589 16.19 2.47 -19.14
N SER A 590 17.07 3.20 -19.82
CA SER A 590 18.18 2.65 -20.59
C SER A 590 19.22 1.98 -19.68
N LYS A 591 19.75 0.83 -20.11
CA LYS A 591 20.96 0.25 -19.51
C LYS A 591 22.15 1.22 -19.69
N PRO A 592 23.04 1.37 -18.71
CA PRO A 592 24.29 2.10 -18.90
C PRO A 592 25.06 1.52 -20.10
N LYS A 593 25.69 2.38 -20.90
CA LYS A 593 26.65 1.93 -21.92
C LYS A 593 27.97 1.57 -21.23
N ASP A 594 28.63 0.55 -21.74
CA ASP A 594 29.68 -0.18 -21.03
C ASP A 594 30.88 0.69 -20.60
N GLY A 595 31.26 0.55 -19.32
CA GLY A 595 32.33 1.32 -18.69
C GLY A 595 32.08 1.50 -17.19
N GLU A 596 32.45 0.50 -16.39
CA GLU A 596 32.33 0.47 -14.91
C GLU A 596 30.89 0.58 -14.34
N GLY A 597 30.21 -0.57 -14.19
CA GLY A 597 28.98 -0.68 -13.39
C GLY A 597 28.30 -2.04 -13.53
N ASP A 598 27.98 -2.70 -12.40
CA ASP A 598 27.38 -4.04 -12.40
C ASP A 598 26.08 -4.13 -13.19
N SER A 599 26.05 -5.02 -14.18
CA SER A 599 24.88 -5.30 -15.03
C SER A 599 23.75 -6.03 -14.30
N GLY A 600 24.03 -6.63 -13.14
CA GLY A 600 23.03 -7.12 -12.18
C GLY A 600 22.69 -6.14 -11.06
N GLY A 601 23.30 -4.94 -11.05
CA GLY A 601 23.31 -4.05 -9.89
C GLY A 601 21.92 -3.59 -9.44
N THR A 602 21.17 -2.87 -10.26
CA THR A 602 19.98 -2.11 -9.78
C THR A 602 18.87 -2.97 -9.17
N SER A 603 18.54 -4.12 -9.76
CA SER A 603 17.51 -5.02 -9.21
C SER A 603 17.99 -5.74 -7.96
N ALA A 604 19.20 -6.30 -7.98
CA ALA A 604 19.80 -6.97 -6.82
C ALA A 604 20.09 -5.98 -5.66
N GLU A 605 20.48 -4.74 -5.96
CA GLU A 605 20.63 -3.66 -4.98
C GLU A 605 19.27 -3.23 -4.42
N ALA A 606 18.22 -3.03 -5.22
CA ALA A 606 16.89 -2.64 -4.71
C ALA A 606 16.32 -3.70 -3.77
N ALA A 607 16.42 -4.96 -4.18
CA ALA A 607 16.15 -6.15 -3.39
C ALA A 607 16.96 -6.20 -2.08
N LYS A 608 18.30 -6.18 -2.17
CA LYS A 608 19.24 -6.21 -1.03
C LYS A 608 19.14 -5.00 -0.10
N ASN A 609 18.54 -3.90 -0.57
CA ASN A 609 18.27 -2.71 0.26
C ASN A 609 16.85 -2.73 0.88
N SER A 610 15.87 -3.45 0.31
CA SER A 610 14.56 -3.73 0.94
C SER A 610 14.73 -4.31 2.35
N TRP A 611 15.71 -5.23 2.48
CA TRP A 611 16.30 -5.76 3.72
C TRP A 611 16.47 -4.73 4.86
N HIS A 612 16.96 -3.53 4.55
CA HIS A 612 17.26 -2.51 5.56
C HIS A 612 16.01 -1.87 6.18
N ASN A 613 14.84 -1.91 5.52
CA ASN A 613 13.64 -1.24 6.04
C ASN A 613 12.92 -2.06 7.11
N GLU A 614 12.85 -3.40 7.00
CA GLU A 614 12.29 -4.23 8.09
C GLU A 614 13.13 -4.11 9.37
N GLN A 615 14.46 -4.15 9.25
CA GLN A 615 15.35 -3.94 10.40
C GLN A 615 15.16 -2.57 11.09
N ARG A 616 14.87 -1.51 10.33
CA ARG A 616 14.60 -0.16 10.88
C ARG A 616 13.20 -0.05 11.49
N GLN A 617 12.19 -0.66 10.88
CA GLN A 617 10.83 -0.73 11.46
C GLN A 617 10.80 -1.56 12.75
N HIS A 618 11.71 -2.52 12.92
CA HIS A 618 11.85 -3.29 14.15
C HIS A 618 12.39 -2.46 15.34
N GLN A 619 13.46 -1.68 15.14
CA GLN A 619 14.09 -0.93 16.23
C GLN A 619 13.13 0.07 16.90
N SER A 620 12.22 0.67 16.14
CA SER A 620 11.19 1.59 16.65
C SER A 620 9.96 0.87 17.25
N SER A 621 9.63 -0.34 16.81
CA SER A 621 8.49 -1.11 17.35
C SER A 621 8.82 -1.88 18.62
N GLY A 622 10.10 -2.17 18.90
CA GLY A 622 10.56 -2.77 20.14
C GLY A 622 10.54 -1.83 21.37
N MET A 623 10.77 -0.52 21.18
CA MET A 623 10.93 0.41 22.32
C MET A 623 9.62 0.68 23.09
N GLY A 624 8.47 0.56 22.43
CA GLY A 624 7.14 0.59 23.07
C GLY A 624 6.82 -0.58 24.01
N SER A 625 7.78 -1.49 24.24
CA SER A 625 7.65 -2.62 25.18
C SER A 625 8.63 -2.55 26.37
N CYS A 626 9.41 -1.46 26.52
CA CYS A 626 10.46 -1.38 27.54
C CYS A 626 9.98 -1.00 28.97
N TRP A 627 8.68 -1.16 29.23
CA TRP A 627 8.07 -1.08 30.57
C TRP A 627 7.07 -2.24 30.73
N PHE A 628 7.54 -3.45 31.05
CA PHE A 628 6.86 -4.45 31.91
C PHE A 628 7.65 -5.78 32.02
N LEU A 629 8.82 -5.73 32.69
CA LEU A 629 9.58 -6.85 33.26
C LEU A 629 10.62 -6.19 34.20
N VAL A 630 10.87 -6.62 35.45
CA VAL A 630 10.66 -7.92 36.09
C VAL A 630 10.15 -7.74 37.53
N MET A 631 9.13 -8.51 37.94
CA MET A 631 9.07 -9.11 39.29
C MET A 631 8.20 -10.37 39.26
N ASN A 632 8.82 -11.55 39.13
CA ASN A 632 8.23 -12.79 39.65
C ASN A 632 9.28 -13.89 39.91
N THR A 633 9.88 -13.82 41.10
CA THR A 633 10.67 -14.87 41.78
C THR A 633 10.37 -14.73 43.27
N HIS A 634 10.13 -15.76 44.07
CA HIS A 634 10.32 -17.21 43.93
C HIS A 634 9.16 -17.96 44.63
N HIS A 635 8.95 -19.25 44.30
CA HIS A 635 9.10 -20.32 45.29
C HIS A 635 9.43 -21.68 44.64
N ARG A 636 10.00 -22.62 45.42
CA ARG A 636 10.58 -23.90 44.96
C ARG A 636 9.60 -25.07 45.09
N THR A 637 9.81 -26.16 44.33
CA THR A 637 10.22 -27.49 44.87
C THR A 637 10.72 -28.47 43.77
N HIS A 638 11.49 -29.48 44.20
CA HIS A 638 12.12 -30.63 43.52
C HIS A 638 11.25 -31.35 42.45
N HIS A 639 11.79 -32.03 41.41
CA HIS A 639 12.78 -33.14 41.45
C HIS A 639 13.64 -33.32 40.16
N GLN A 640 14.59 -34.27 40.29
CA GLN A 640 15.34 -35.12 39.32
C GLN A 640 14.72 -35.38 37.91
N ASP A 641 15.45 -35.84 36.87
CA ASP A 641 16.88 -36.21 36.68
C ASP A 641 17.25 -36.25 35.17
N ILE A 642 18.56 -36.30 34.83
CA ILE A 642 19.14 -36.84 33.54
C ILE A 642 18.74 -36.09 32.22
N GLN A 643 19.57 -35.82 31.20
CA GLN A 643 20.97 -36.13 30.83
C GLN A 643 21.58 -34.94 30.03
N ARG A 644 22.90 -34.89 29.83
CA ARG A 644 23.58 -33.97 28.88
C ARG A 644 24.35 -34.74 27.80
N PRO A 645 24.51 -34.16 26.61
CA PRO A 645 25.75 -34.24 25.84
C PRO A 645 26.46 -32.87 25.81
N THR A 646 27.79 -32.88 25.88
CA THR A 646 28.64 -31.68 25.91
C THR A 646 29.33 -31.50 24.55
N PHE A 647 29.34 -30.29 24.00
CA PHE A 647 30.20 -29.95 22.85
C PHE A 647 31.22 -28.86 23.23
N LEU A 648 32.50 -29.12 22.92
CA LEU A 648 33.60 -28.19 23.20
C LEU A 648 33.76 -27.19 22.05
N PHE A 649 33.93 -25.91 22.40
CA PHE A 649 34.59 -24.96 21.52
C PHE A 649 36.07 -25.31 21.36
N LYS A 650 36.56 -25.29 20.12
CA LYS A 650 38.00 -25.18 19.82
C LYS A 650 38.22 -24.00 18.88
N SER A 651 38.95 -23.00 19.36
CA SER A 651 39.43 -21.89 18.53
C SER A 651 40.54 -22.37 17.58
N LYS A 652 40.53 -21.86 16.35
CA LYS A 652 41.70 -21.82 15.47
C LYS A 652 41.83 -20.44 14.84
N THR A 653 42.72 -19.64 15.37
CA THR A 653 43.37 -18.55 14.63
C THR A 653 44.31 -19.14 13.58
N TYR A 654 44.29 -18.63 12.36
CA TYR A 654 45.45 -18.65 11.47
C TYR A 654 45.64 -17.27 10.82
N LYS A 655 46.84 -17.08 10.28
CA LYS A 655 47.41 -15.80 9.82
C LYS A 655 46.66 -15.20 8.63
#